data_AF-A0A1F9BCZ9-F1
#
_entry.id   AF-A0A1F9BCZ9-F1
#
_cell.length_a   1.000
_cell.length_b   1.000
_cell.length_c   1.000
_cell.angle_alpha   90.00
_cell.angle_beta   90.00
_cell.angle_gamma   90.00
#
_symmetry.space_group_name_H-M   'P 1'
#
loop_
_entity.id
_entity.type
_entity.pdbx_description
1 polymer ?
#
loop_
_entity_poly.entity_id
_entity_poly.type
_entity_poly.pdbx_seq_one_letter_code
_entity_poly.pdbx_strand_id
1 'polypeptide(L)'
;MPLRRLKFYQETDGEVKKLSKLFIFFMGLVVAILSVSVIGTIIYYAATMDLPSIDALKDYRPSIASSVYDDNNELIDEFFLEDRKIVNANEVPKVVHYAFVASEDSRFYQHKGMDFQSIFRAMFKNIEAGYIVQGGSTITQQVAKMMYLSPEKKYIRKLKEVILAYKIDKYLSKDEILNLYLNQIYLGHGTYGIESASLVYFGKSAKELTLPEAALLAGLPKAPSTYSPFLYWDKAKQRQAYVLTRMVEDGYISKEEMDKAAAAQIKLTEMRSKDKIAAYFVENVRRYVQEKYGGDVLYKEGLSIYTTLNLAAQKEARDAVETGLTELEERQKYERGLVQGALICMDVKTGAIRAMVGGRDFNKSEFNRATQSRRQPGSAFKPLIYTAAFDKGLNPSSVFVDSPIVVEDPTSEDGLWKPRNFDEKFLGPTTMRTALVQSRNVVTVKILQEIGVDYAASYAANMGISSPVARTLSLALGVSGVTLEELVRAYGVLANGGKKVTPYFIKKIVDRTGNVFEENKPQSEQVIDPRIAFMTSYIMRDVVESGTGRRVKSIGRPVAGKTGTTNDYRDAWFIGFTPSLITGVWVGFDQEISLGKQEVGGRAAAPIWLYFMERVLKNAPVQTFPTPEGIVFVRVDPKTGIPSSDAESGTIYECFLENAQPSEKSRDPREEKEDLFR
;
A
#
# COMPACT_ATOMS: atom_id res chain seq x y z
N MET A 1 -35.43 75.24 -77.45
CA MET A 1 -34.31 74.32 -77.78
C MET A 1 -33.50 74.04 -76.50
N PRO A 2 -33.45 72.78 -76.04
CA PRO A 2 -32.98 72.41 -74.69
C PRO A 2 -31.63 71.67 -74.74
N LEU A 3 -30.49 72.30 -74.48
CA LEU A 3 -29.20 71.57 -74.43
C LEU A 3 -28.19 72.06 -73.38
N ARG A 4 -28.47 73.12 -72.61
CA ARG A 4 -27.55 73.63 -71.57
C ARG A 4 -27.81 73.15 -70.13
N ARG A 5 -28.93 72.45 -69.86
CA ARG A 5 -29.23 71.93 -68.51
C ARG A 5 -28.73 70.51 -68.23
N LEU A 6 -28.27 69.74 -69.24
CA LEU A 6 -27.80 68.37 -69.02
C LEU A 6 -26.34 68.23 -68.54
N LYS A 7 -25.47 69.23 -68.79
CA LYS A 7 -24.04 69.12 -68.43
C LYS A 7 -23.74 69.37 -66.95
N PHE A 8 -24.51 70.24 -66.27
CA PHE A 8 -24.31 70.52 -64.84
C PHE A 8 -24.77 69.38 -63.93
N TYR A 9 -25.70 68.53 -64.40
CA TYR A 9 -26.21 67.41 -63.61
C TYR A 9 -25.36 66.15 -63.71
N GLN A 10 -24.43 66.04 -64.68
CA GLN A 10 -23.58 64.85 -64.86
C GLN A 10 -22.27 64.92 -64.07
N GLU A 11 -21.71 66.10 -63.81
CA GLU A 11 -20.48 66.24 -62.99
C GLU A 11 -20.76 66.12 -61.49
N THR A 12 -21.88 66.67 -60.98
CA THR A 12 -22.27 66.54 -59.57
C THR A 12 -22.71 65.12 -59.21
N ASP A 13 -23.28 64.36 -60.15
CA ASP A 13 -23.72 62.97 -59.90
C ASP A 13 -22.51 62.03 -59.72
N GLY A 14 -21.39 62.33 -60.37
CA GLY A 14 -20.12 61.59 -60.25
C GLY A 14 -19.46 61.79 -58.89
N GLU A 15 -19.40 63.03 -58.39
CA GLU A 15 -18.85 63.33 -57.05
C GLU A 15 -19.76 62.85 -55.93
N VAL A 16 -21.08 63.01 -56.05
CA VAL A 16 -22.06 62.50 -55.07
C VAL A 16 -22.02 60.98 -54.98
N LYS A 17 -21.86 60.26 -56.11
CA LYS A 17 -21.67 58.80 -56.11
C LYS A 17 -20.31 58.37 -55.54
N LYS A 18 -19.27 59.20 -55.64
CA LYS A 18 -17.96 58.93 -55.04
C LYS A 18 -17.97 59.15 -53.53
N LEU A 19 -18.59 60.24 -53.09
CA LEU A 19 -18.81 60.57 -51.67
C LEU A 19 -19.74 59.55 -50.99
N SER A 20 -20.81 59.09 -51.67
CA SER A 20 -21.69 58.06 -51.11
C SER A 20 -21.00 56.70 -50.99
N LYS A 21 -20.17 56.31 -51.97
CA LYS A 21 -19.34 55.10 -51.86
C LYS A 21 -18.31 55.19 -50.73
N LEU A 22 -17.68 56.36 -50.54
CA LEU A 22 -16.75 56.59 -49.44
C LEU A 22 -17.45 56.56 -48.07
N PHE A 23 -18.66 57.14 -47.99
CA PHE A 23 -19.50 57.10 -46.80
C PHE A 23 -19.98 55.68 -46.46
N ILE A 24 -20.41 54.89 -47.46
CA ILE A 24 -20.78 53.48 -47.27
C ILE A 24 -19.57 52.66 -46.83
N PHE A 25 -18.39 52.90 -47.40
CA PHE A 25 -17.15 52.25 -46.97
C PHE A 25 -16.79 52.61 -45.53
N PHE A 26 -16.86 53.89 -45.15
CA PHE A 26 -16.59 54.35 -43.79
C PHE A 26 -17.61 53.80 -42.79
N MET A 27 -18.89 53.79 -43.14
CA MET A 27 -19.95 53.21 -42.32
C MET A 27 -19.78 51.69 -42.17
N GLY A 28 -19.37 51.00 -43.24
CA GLY A 28 -18.97 49.60 -43.19
C GLY A 28 -17.78 49.35 -42.26
N LEU A 29 -16.79 50.24 -42.26
CA LEU A 29 -15.64 50.18 -41.34
C LEU A 29 -16.08 50.40 -39.88
N VAL A 30 -16.95 51.38 -39.63
CA VAL A 30 -17.49 51.65 -38.29
C VAL A 30 -18.32 50.48 -37.79
N VAL A 31 -19.20 49.90 -38.62
CA VAL A 31 -19.97 48.69 -38.27
C VAL A 31 -19.04 47.51 -38.01
N ALA A 32 -17.96 47.34 -38.79
CA ALA A 32 -16.98 46.29 -38.56
C ALA A 32 -16.25 46.48 -37.22
N ILE A 33 -15.84 47.70 -36.89
CA ILE A 33 -15.18 48.03 -35.61
C ILE A 33 -16.14 47.79 -34.44
N LEU A 34 -17.38 48.25 -34.54
CA LEU A 34 -18.41 48.03 -33.51
C LEU A 34 -18.72 46.53 -33.35
N SER A 35 -18.81 45.79 -34.45
CA SER A 35 -19.03 44.34 -34.41
C SER A 35 -17.87 43.62 -33.72
N VAL A 36 -16.62 43.99 -34.05
CA VAL A 36 -15.43 43.46 -33.36
C VAL A 36 -15.44 43.82 -31.88
N SER A 37 -15.85 45.04 -31.53
CA SER A 37 -15.96 45.47 -30.13
C SER A 37 -17.03 44.69 -29.36
N VAL A 38 -18.21 44.49 -29.95
CA VAL A 38 -19.32 43.74 -29.35
C VAL A 38 -18.94 42.27 -29.20
N ILE A 39 -18.40 41.64 -30.24
CA ILE A 39 -17.90 40.26 -30.20
C ILE A 39 -16.78 40.13 -29.17
N GLY A 40 -15.84 41.07 -29.12
CA GLY A 40 -14.77 41.10 -28.13
C GLY A 40 -15.29 41.23 -26.70
N THR A 41 -16.32 42.05 -26.49
CA THR A 41 -16.98 42.22 -25.18
C THR A 41 -17.73 40.95 -24.77
N ILE A 42 -18.45 40.30 -25.69
CA ILE A 42 -19.12 39.01 -25.43
C ILE A 42 -18.09 37.94 -25.08
N ILE A 43 -16.99 37.85 -25.84
CA ILE A 43 -15.90 36.90 -25.57
C ILE A 43 -15.26 37.19 -24.20
N TYR A 44 -15.03 38.45 -23.85
CA TYR A 44 -14.50 38.84 -22.55
C TYR A 44 -15.45 38.47 -21.41
N TYR A 45 -16.74 38.77 -21.52
CA TYR A 45 -17.73 38.38 -20.50
C TYR A 45 -17.82 36.87 -20.37
N ALA A 46 -17.96 36.13 -21.48
CA ALA A 46 -17.98 34.67 -21.48
C ALA A 46 -16.70 34.06 -20.88
N ALA A 47 -15.53 34.66 -21.13
CA ALA A 47 -14.26 34.20 -20.56
C ALA A 47 -14.07 34.58 -19.09
N THR A 48 -14.80 35.57 -18.57
CA THR A 48 -14.69 36.07 -17.20
C THR A 48 -15.77 35.57 -16.24
N MET A 49 -16.90 35.08 -16.75
CA MET A 49 -18.01 34.54 -15.94
C MET A 49 -17.58 33.38 -15.03
N ASP A 50 -16.68 32.52 -15.50
CA ASP A 50 -16.17 31.35 -14.75
C ASP A 50 -14.76 31.55 -14.18
N LEU A 51 -14.26 32.79 -14.10
CA LEU A 51 -12.91 33.01 -13.55
C LEU A 51 -12.93 32.91 -12.01
N PRO A 52 -12.05 32.08 -11.41
CA PRO A 52 -11.92 32.00 -9.96
C PRO A 52 -11.48 33.35 -9.36
N SER A 53 -11.91 33.62 -8.12
CA SER A 53 -11.56 34.85 -7.42
C SER A 53 -10.07 34.91 -7.09
N ILE A 54 -9.51 36.12 -7.11
CA ILE A 54 -8.08 36.37 -6.80
C ILE A 54 -7.81 36.18 -5.31
N ASP A 55 -8.82 36.32 -4.45
CA ASP A 55 -8.69 36.14 -3.00
C ASP A 55 -8.20 34.72 -2.64
N ALA A 56 -8.53 33.72 -3.47
CA ALA A 56 -8.03 32.36 -3.34
C ALA A 56 -6.49 32.22 -3.54
N LEU A 57 -5.81 33.23 -4.09
CA LEU A 57 -4.34 33.25 -4.20
C LEU A 57 -3.64 33.58 -2.87
N LYS A 58 -4.29 34.39 -2.02
CA LYS A 58 -3.75 34.70 -0.68
C LYS A 58 -3.92 33.52 0.27
N ASP A 59 -5.05 32.83 0.16
CA ASP A 59 -5.36 31.61 0.92
C ASP A 59 -4.97 30.34 0.15
N TYR A 60 -3.94 30.43 -0.69
CA TYR A 60 -3.48 29.33 -1.51
C TYR A 60 -3.03 28.14 -0.64
N ARG A 61 -3.78 27.03 -0.72
CA ARG A 61 -3.44 25.75 -0.10
C ARG A 61 -2.97 24.77 -1.17
N PRO A 62 -1.66 24.63 -1.42
CA PRO A 62 -1.17 23.61 -2.33
C PRO A 62 -1.55 22.21 -1.82
N SER A 63 -1.63 21.27 -2.75
CA SER A 63 -1.69 19.84 -2.43
C SER A 63 -0.44 19.48 -1.63
N ILE A 64 -0.63 18.96 -0.42
CA ILE A 64 0.45 18.48 0.45
C ILE A 64 0.38 16.97 0.50
N ALA A 65 1.54 16.32 0.44
CA ALA A 65 1.65 14.88 0.58
C ALA A 65 1.11 14.42 1.94
N SER A 66 0.35 13.34 1.96
CA SER A 66 0.01 12.66 3.22
C SER A 66 1.17 11.79 3.66
N SER A 67 1.57 11.89 4.92
CA SER A 67 2.68 11.15 5.52
C SER A 67 2.17 9.93 6.29
N VAL A 68 2.86 8.80 6.15
CA VAL A 68 2.56 7.54 6.86
C VAL A 68 3.65 7.28 7.89
N TYR A 69 3.26 7.10 9.15
CA TYR A 69 4.17 6.90 10.27
C TYR A 69 4.03 5.51 10.89
N ASP A 70 5.15 4.96 11.37
CA ASP A 70 5.19 3.69 12.09
C ASP A 70 4.73 3.83 13.56
N ASP A 71 4.84 2.75 14.34
CA ASP A 71 4.42 2.73 15.73
C ASP A 71 5.28 3.58 16.69
N ASN A 72 6.46 4.03 16.25
CA ASN A 72 7.38 4.93 16.94
C ASN A 72 7.39 6.36 16.36
N ASN A 73 6.44 6.67 15.48
CA ASN A 73 6.33 7.94 14.74
C ASN A 73 7.46 8.20 13.74
N GLU A 74 8.14 7.16 13.25
CA GLU A 74 9.09 7.28 12.13
C GLU A 74 8.33 7.33 10.80
N LEU A 75 8.72 8.23 9.89
CA LEU A 75 8.14 8.33 8.55
C LEU A 75 8.49 7.08 7.72
N ILE A 76 7.46 6.35 7.28
CA ILE A 76 7.60 5.14 6.44
C ILE A 76 7.50 5.50 4.96
N ASP A 77 6.45 6.24 4.58
CA ASP A 77 6.16 6.58 3.18
C ASP A 77 5.29 7.85 3.09
N GLU A 78 5.11 8.36 1.88
CA GLU A 78 4.31 9.54 1.57
C GLU A 78 3.39 9.27 0.37
N PHE A 79 2.18 9.80 0.41
CA PHE A 79 1.20 9.73 -0.68
C PHE A 79 1.00 11.10 -1.29
N PHE A 80 1.28 11.22 -2.58
CA PHE A 80 1.15 12.46 -3.34
C PHE A 80 0.84 12.18 -4.81
N LEU A 81 0.10 13.08 -5.45
CA LEU A 81 -0.01 13.13 -6.92
C LEU A 81 1.20 13.83 -7.54
N GLU A 82 1.77 14.77 -6.80
CA GLU A 82 2.88 15.64 -7.20
C GLU A 82 3.84 15.73 -6.01
N ASP A 83 5.12 15.37 -6.16
CA ASP A 83 6.09 15.49 -5.07
C ASP A 83 6.43 16.97 -4.88
N ARG A 84 5.72 17.62 -3.94
CA ARG A 84 5.81 19.05 -3.69
C ARG A 84 6.22 19.34 -2.25
N LYS A 85 7.37 19.98 -2.12
CA LYS A 85 7.88 20.56 -0.88
C LYS A 85 7.90 22.07 -1.03
N ILE A 86 7.36 22.76 -0.04
CA ILE A 86 7.24 24.22 -0.07
C ILE A 86 8.51 24.82 0.53
N VAL A 87 9.05 25.82 -0.15
CA VAL A 87 10.08 26.70 0.41
C VAL A 87 9.61 28.13 0.27
N ASN A 88 9.91 28.94 1.29
CA ASN A 88 9.71 30.37 1.18
C ASN A 88 10.78 30.93 0.24
N ALA A 89 10.38 31.53 -0.89
CA ALA A 89 11.33 32.05 -1.89
C ALA A 89 12.30 33.08 -1.30
N ASN A 90 11.95 33.78 -0.22
CA ASN A 90 12.88 34.72 0.43
C ASN A 90 14.08 34.02 1.08
N GLU A 91 13.98 32.72 1.38
CA GLU A 91 15.06 31.90 1.93
C GLU A 91 15.89 31.23 0.83
N VAL A 92 15.44 31.28 -0.43
CA VAL A 92 16.15 30.72 -1.58
C VAL A 92 17.16 31.75 -2.10
N PRO A 93 18.39 31.35 -2.49
CA PRO A 93 19.39 32.29 -3.01
C PRO A 93 18.87 33.09 -4.21
N LYS A 94 19.12 34.42 -4.22
CA LYS A 94 18.69 35.31 -5.33
C LYS A 94 19.17 34.84 -6.71
N VAL A 95 20.29 34.13 -6.77
CA VAL A 95 20.80 33.55 -8.01
C VAL A 95 19.82 32.57 -8.64
N VAL A 96 19.03 31.84 -7.84
CA VAL A 96 17.96 30.97 -8.33
C VAL A 96 16.87 31.82 -8.97
N HIS A 97 16.44 32.90 -8.31
CA HIS A 97 15.40 33.80 -8.83
C HIS A 97 15.83 34.37 -10.19
N TYR A 98 17.07 34.86 -10.27
CA TYR A 98 17.62 35.42 -11.50
C TYR A 98 17.79 34.38 -12.61
N ALA A 99 18.16 33.14 -12.29
CA ALA A 99 18.30 32.08 -13.28
C ALA A 99 16.96 31.78 -13.98
N PHE A 100 15.88 31.63 -13.22
CA PHE A 100 14.54 31.39 -13.78
C PHE A 100 14.00 32.63 -14.51
N VAL A 101 14.21 33.83 -13.97
CA VAL A 101 13.80 35.08 -14.65
C VAL A 101 14.53 35.23 -15.98
N ALA A 102 15.86 35.04 -16.02
CA ALA A 102 16.64 35.22 -17.24
C ALA A 102 16.29 34.19 -18.35
N SER A 103 15.94 32.97 -17.95
CA SER A 103 15.62 31.88 -18.88
C SER A 103 14.19 31.91 -19.42
N GLU A 104 13.22 32.31 -18.58
CA GLU A 104 11.78 32.26 -18.91
C GLU A 104 11.20 33.64 -19.26
N ASP A 105 11.63 34.71 -18.57
CA ASP A 105 11.01 36.04 -18.68
C ASP A 105 11.97 37.18 -18.29
N SER A 106 12.94 37.47 -19.16
CA SER A 106 14.02 38.45 -18.92
C SER A 106 13.57 39.85 -18.46
N ARG A 107 12.33 40.25 -18.77
CA ARG A 107 11.74 41.55 -18.40
C ARG A 107 10.64 41.42 -17.36
N PHE A 108 10.62 40.32 -16.62
CA PHE A 108 9.60 40.01 -15.62
C PHE A 108 9.29 41.19 -14.69
N TYR A 109 10.32 41.87 -14.20
CA TYR A 109 10.18 43.02 -13.28
C TYR A 109 9.73 44.32 -13.96
N GLN A 110 9.73 44.40 -15.29
CA GLN A 110 9.45 45.63 -16.06
C GLN A 110 8.02 45.69 -16.61
N HIS A 111 7.34 44.55 -16.78
CA HIS A 111 5.99 44.49 -17.34
C HIS A 111 4.92 44.13 -16.31
N LYS A 112 3.63 44.34 -16.62
CA LYS A 112 2.49 44.02 -15.73
C LYS A 112 1.67 42.85 -16.30
N GLY A 113 2.07 41.63 -15.99
CA GLY A 113 1.41 40.39 -16.40
C GLY A 113 1.75 39.92 -17.81
N MET A 114 1.86 40.84 -18.77
CA MET A 114 2.22 40.55 -20.15
C MET A 114 3.39 41.40 -20.64
N ASP A 115 4.32 40.76 -21.33
CA ASP A 115 5.39 41.45 -22.06
C ASP A 115 5.01 41.64 -23.53
N PHE A 116 4.29 42.72 -23.82
CA PHE A 116 3.89 43.08 -25.19
C PHE A 116 5.09 43.21 -26.13
N GLN A 117 6.18 43.78 -25.66
CA GLN A 117 7.38 43.95 -26.48
C GLN A 117 8.00 42.58 -26.85
N SER A 118 7.98 41.59 -25.95
CA SER A 118 8.50 40.24 -26.23
C SER A 118 7.53 39.47 -27.13
N ILE A 119 6.23 39.65 -26.96
CA ILE A 119 5.20 39.07 -27.83
C ILE A 119 5.36 39.56 -29.26
N PHE A 120 5.49 40.87 -29.48
CA PHE A 120 5.70 41.44 -30.82
C PHE A 120 7.03 40.97 -31.43
N ARG A 121 8.12 40.96 -30.65
CA ARG A 121 9.42 40.46 -31.12
C ARG A 121 9.37 38.98 -31.52
N ALA A 122 8.74 38.14 -30.71
CA ALA A 122 8.57 36.72 -31.00
C ALA A 122 7.68 36.50 -32.23
N MET A 123 6.63 37.31 -32.41
CA MET A 123 5.77 37.26 -33.59
C MET A 123 6.56 37.50 -34.88
N PHE A 124 7.35 38.57 -34.95
CA PHE A 124 8.18 38.86 -36.14
C PHE A 124 9.18 37.74 -36.44
N LYS A 125 9.90 37.25 -35.41
CA LYS A 125 10.85 36.13 -35.58
C LYS A 125 10.19 34.82 -36.03
N ASN A 126 9.00 34.53 -35.53
CA ASN A 126 8.27 33.31 -35.92
C ASN A 126 7.71 33.40 -37.35
N ILE A 127 7.35 34.61 -37.82
CA ILE A 127 6.95 34.85 -39.21
C ILE A 127 8.16 34.68 -40.15
N GLU A 128 9.32 35.23 -39.77
CA GLU A 128 10.57 35.11 -40.54
C GLU A 128 11.04 33.66 -40.66
N ALA A 129 10.92 32.87 -39.59
CA ALA A 129 11.37 31.48 -39.57
C ALA A 129 10.37 30.46 -40.14
N GLY A 130 9.09 30.82 -40.30
CA GLY A 130 8.03 29.90 -40.76
C GLY A 130 7.63 28.82 -39.75
N TYR A 131 8.24 28.79 -38.56
CA TYR A 131 7.89 27.93 -37.43
C TYR A 131 8.16 28.66 -36.11
N ILE A 132 7.69 28.10 -34.98
CA ILE A 132 7.85 28.73 -33.65
C ILE A 132 9.30 28.57 -33.18
N VAL A 133 10.07 29.66 -33.18
CA VAL A 133 11.47 29.73 -32.73
C VAL A 133 11.56 30.21 -31.29
N GLN A 134 10.73 31.20 -30.91
CA GLN A 134 10.75 31.82 -29.59
C GLN A 134 9.35 31.88 -28.98
N GLY A 135 9.24 31.46 -27.72
CA GLY A 135 8.01 31.58 -26.93
C GLY A 135 7.87 32.99 -26.35
N GLY A 136 6.63 33.49 -26.27
CA GLY A 136 6.32 34.83 -25.72
C GLY A 136 5.45 34.78 -24.45
N SER A 137 5.46 33.67 -23.70
CA SER A 137 4.66 33.58 -22.45
C SER A 137 5.47 34.06 -21.26
N THR A 138 4.86 34.84 -20.37
CA THR A 138 5.49 35.39 -19.16
C THR A 138 5.38 34.44 -17.97
N ILE A 139 6.18 34.64 -16.93
CA ILE A 139 6.08 33.87 -15.67
C ILE A 139 4.66 34.00 -15.08
N THR A 140 4.09 35.22 -15.07
CA THR A 140 2.73 35.45 -14.55
C THR A 140 1.66 34.67 -15.35
N GLN A 141 1.82 34.54 -16.67
CA GLN A 141 0.94 33.69 -17.50
C GLN A 141 1.11 32.20 -17.18
N GLN A 142 2.33 31.75 -16.90
CA GLN A 142 2.58 30.38 -16.49
C GLN A 142 1.93 30.06 -15.13
N VAL A 143 2.03 30.97 -14.15
CA VAL A 143 1.33 30.83 -12.85
C VAL A 143 -0.18 30.76 -13.05
N ALA A 144 -0.76 31.67 -13.85
CA ALA A 144 -2.19 31.65 -14.18
C ALA A 144 -2.63 30.32 -14.79
N LYS A 145 -1.82 29.78 -15.71
CA LYS A 145 -2.05 28.49 -16.37
C LYS A 145 -2.00 27.32 -15.39
N MET A 146 -1.01 27.27 -14.52
CA MET A 146 -0.80 26.16 -13.58
C MET A 146 -1.85 26.14 -12.47
N MET A 147 -2.32 27.31 -12.02
CA MET A 147 -3.20 27.41 -10.85
C MET A 147 -4.69 27.23 -11.12
N TYR A 148 -5.17 27.63 -12.31
CA TYR A 148 -6.60 27.88 -12.48
C TYR A 148 -7.21 27.33 -13.76
N LEU A 149 -6.41 26.80 -14.69
CA LEU A 149 -6.91 26.43 -16.01
C LEU A 149 -6.86 24.93 -16.22
N SER A 150 -8.05 24.34 -16.33
CA SER A 150 -8.26 22.94 -16.71
C SER A 150 -7.91 22.70 -18.21
N PRO A 151 -7.96 21.44 -18.69
CA PRO A 151 -7.68 21.09 -20.09
C PRO A 151 -8.77 21.56 -21.07
N GLU A 152 -8.94 22.88 -21.24
CA GLU A 152 -9.85 23.48 -22.23
C GLU A 152 -9.19 23.64 -23.61
N LYS A 153 -10.00 24.00 -24.63
CA LYS A 153 -9.50 24.37 -25.97
C LYS A 153 -8.42 25.46 -25.86
N LYS A 154 -7.27 25.22 -26.51
CA LYS A 154 -6.03 26.01 -26.40
C LYS A 154 -6.22 27.53 -26.50
N TYR A 155 -7.10 28.01 -27.39
CA TYR A 155 -7.32 29.44 -27.63
C TYR A 155 -8.13 30.14 -26.52
N ILE A 156 -9.20 29.49 -26.04
CA ILE A 156 -10.03 30.01 -24.93
C ILE A 156 -9.19 30.05 -23.65
N ARG A 157 -8.43 28.97 -23.40
CA ARG A 157 -7.49 28.90 -22.29
C ARG A 157 -6.47 30.04 -22.35
N LYS A 158 -5.87 30.30 -23.52
CA LYS A 158 -4.86 31.37 -23.66
C LYS A 158 -5.42 32.77 -23.38
N LEU A 159 -6.68 33.03 -23.72
CA LEU A 159 -7.35 34.28 -23.36
C LEU A 159 -7.57 34.38 -21.85
N LYS A 160 -8.02 33.31 -21.20
CA LYS A 160 -8.16 33.26 -19.73
C LYS A 160 -6.80 33.44 -19.02
N GLU A 161 -5.72 32.82 -19.52
CA GLU A 161 -4.34 33.01 -19.02
C GLU A 161 -3.95 34.49 -19.04
N VAL A 162 -4.23 35.20 -20.13
CA VAL A 162 -3.91 36.63 -20.30
C VAL A 162 -4.66 37.51 -19.31
N ILE A 163 -5.99 37.33 -19.21
CA ILE A 163 -6.83 38.12 -18.31
C ILE A 163 -6.42 37.88 -16.85
N LEU A 164 -6.19 36.61 -16.50
CA LEU A 164 -5.81 36.22 -15.16
C LEU A 164 -4.38 36.67 -14.80
N ALA A 165 -3.44 36.63 -15.74
CA ALA A 165 -2.09 37.14 -15.53
C ALA A 165 -2.09 38.64 -15.24
N TYR A 166 -2.89 39.43 -15.96
CA TYR A 166 -3.04 40.87 -15.67
C TYR A 166 -3.65 41.11 -14.29
N LYS A 167 -4.65 40.31 -13.91
CA LYS A 167 -5.25 40.33 -12.57
C LYS A 167 -4.20 39.98 -11.50
N ILE A 168 -3.49 38.88 -11.62
CA ILE A 168 -2.45 38.46 -10.67
C ILE A 168 -1.42 39.57 -10.44
N ASP A 169 -0.88 40.17 -11.50
CA ASP A 169 0.14 41.22 -11.43
C ASP A 169 -0.35 42.54 -10.82
N LYS A 170 -1.68 42.76 -10.77
CA LYS A 170 -2.27 43.92 -10.09
C LYS A 170 -2.42 43.70 -8.58
N TYR A 171 -2.58 42.46 -8.14
CA TYR A 171 -2.92 42.12 -6.76
C TYR A 171 -1.75 41.51 -5.97
N LEU A 172 -0.76 40.91 -6.64
CA LEU A 172 0.45 40.35 -6.04
C LEU A 172 1.70 41.09 -6.52
N SER A 173 2.70 41.21 -5.66
CA SER A 173 4.03 41.70 -6.01
C SER A 173 4.78 40.69 -6.89
N LYS A 174 5.82 41.17 -7.58
CA LYS A 174 6.66 40.31 -8.45
C LYS A 174 7.32 39.17 -7.68
N ASP A 175 7.75 39.43 -6.45
CA ASP A 175 8.37 38.42 -5.60
C ASP A 175 7.36 37.36 -5.14
N GLU A 176 6.11 37.75 -4.84
CA GLU A 176 5.03 36.79 -4.53
C GLU A 176 4.67 35.93 -5.74
N ILE A 177 4.62 36.52 -6.94
CA ILE A 177 4.36 35.78 -8.18
C ILE A 177 5.49 34.79 -8.46
N LEU A 178 6.74 35.22 -8.28
CA LEU A 178 7.89 34.35 -8.46
C LEU A 178 7.92 33.23 -7.41
N ASN A 179 7.53 33.52 -6.16
CA ASN A 179 7.38 32.52 -5.12
C ASN A 179 6.33 31.45 -5.48
N LEU A 180 5.17 31.87 -6.00
CA LEU A 180 4.15 30.93 -6.51
C LEU A 180 4.69 30.10 -7.66
N TYR A 181 5.40 30.73 -8.60
CA TYR A 181 5.99 30.04 -9.75
C TYR A 181 7.02 28.98 -9.33
N LEU A 182 8.00 29.36 -8.50
CA LEU A 182 9.07 28.48 -8.03
C LEU A 182 8.55 27.31 -7.19
N ASN A 183 7.40 27.44 -6.53
CA ASN A 183 6.77 26.35 -5.77
C ASN A 183 5.80 25.49 -6.61
N GLN A 184 5.52 25.85 -7.87
CA GLN A 184 4.58 25.12 -8.72
C GLN A 184 5.18 24.52 -9.98
N ILE A 185 6.27 25.10 -10.49
CA ILE A 185 6.80 24.70 -11.77
C ILE A 185 7.23 23.23 -11.77
N TYR A 186 6.81 22.48 -12.79
CA TYR A 186 7.22 21.09 -12.97
C TYR A 186 8.66 21.04 -13.50
N LEU A 187 9.54 20.37 -12.76
CA LEU A 187 10.98 20.31 -13.06
C LEU A 187 11.44 18.91 -13.48
N GLY A 188 10.52 17.96 -13.67
CA GLY A 188 10.84 16.60 -14.13
C GLY A 188 10.86 15.57 -13.00
N HIS A 189 10.83 14.28 -13.35
CA HIS A 189 10.84 13.14 -12.40
C HIS A 189 9.80 13.26 -11.27
N GLY A 190 8.61 13.76 -11.58
CA GLY A 190 7.53 13.92 -10.59
C GLY A 190 7.72 15.08 -9.60
N THR A 191 8.77 15.89 -9.77
CA THR A 191 9.05 17.03 -8.87
C THR A 191 8.32 18.29 -9.32
N TYR A 192 7.55 18.86 -8.39
CA TYR A 192 6.87 20.13 -8.57
C TYR A 192 7.41 21.13 -7.55
N GLY A 193 7.98 22.21 -8.06
CA GLY A 193 8.65 23.24 -7.27
C GLY A 193 10.13 22.99 -7.02
N ILE A 194 10.82 24.07 -6.67
CA ILE A 194 12.28 24.14 -6.61
C ILE A 194 12.89 23.33 -5.45
N GLU A 195 12.20 23.26 -4.30
CA GLU A 195 12.66 22.48 -3.14
C GLU A 195 12.65 20.99 -3.44
N SER A 196 11.54 20.47 -3.97
CA SER A 196 11.45 19.07 -4.41
C SER A 196 12.51 18.73 -5.45
N ALA A 197 12.68 19.58 -6.46
CA ALA A 197 13.68 19.37 -7.50
C ALA A 197 15.11 19.35 -6.93
N SER A 198 15.45 20.29 -6.05
CA SER A 198 16.77 20.34 -5.42
C SER A 198 17.07 19.07 -4.59
N LEU A 199 16.09 18.61 -3.82
CA LEU A 199 16.22 17.39 -3.02
C LEU A 199 16.37 16.14 -3.89
N VAL A 200 15.64 16.05 -4.99
CA VAL A 200 15.72 14.90 -5.91
C VAL A 200 17.02 14.91 -6.71
N TYR A 201 17.37 16.04 -7.34
CA TYR A 201 18.53 16.12 -8.23
C TYR A 201 19.87 16.21 -7.49
N PHE A 202 19.92 16.87 -6.33
CA PHE A 202 21.18 17.16 -5.62
C PHE A 202 21.21 16.66 -4.17
N GLY A 203 20.10 16.17 -3.61
CA GLY A 203 20.05 15.68 -2.23
C GLY A 203 20.12 16.76 -1.16
N LYS A 204 19.86 18.03 -1.49
CA LYS A 204 19.96 19.18 -0.57
C LYS A 204 18.83 20.19 -0.74
N SER A 205 18.64 21.05 0.26
CA SER A 205 17.57 22.07 0.23
C SER A 205 17.83 23.12 -0.85
N ALA A 206 16.77 23.72 -1.41
CA ALA A 206 16.89 24.80 -2.39
C ALA A 206 17.59 26.04 -1.81
N LYS A 207 17.59 26.17 -0.48
CA LYS A 207 18.32 27.23 0.25
C LYS A 207 19.84 27.18 0.02
N GLU A 208 20.37 26.02 -0.36
CA GLU A 208 21.80 25.75 -0.53
C GLU A 208 22.21 25.61 -2.02
N LEU A 209 21.32 26.02 -2.94
CA LEU A 209 21.60 25.96 -4.37
C LEU A 209 22.69 26.96 -4.78
N THR A 210 23.64 26.46 -5.55
CA THR A 210 24.71 27.26 -6.16
C THR A 210 24.28 27.78 -7.54
N LEU A 211 24.98 28.79 -8.07
CA LEU A 211 24.77 29.30 -9.44
C LEU A 211 24.69 28.20 -10.52
N PRO A 212 25.64 27.24 -10.61
CA PRO A 212 25.56 26.18 -11.63
C PRO A 212 24.32 25.30 -11.48
N GLU A 213 23.95 24.91 -10.26
CA GLU A 213 22.77 24.08 -9.99
C GLU A 213 21.47 24.84 -10.28
N ALA A 214 21.41 26.12 -9.89
CA ALA A 214 20.31 27.02 -10.18
C ALA A 214 20.08 27.16 -11.70
N ALA A 215 21.16 27.40 -12.46
CA ALA A 215 21.09 27.49 -13.91
C ALA A 215 20.68 26.17 -14.58
N LEU A 216 21.07 25.03 -14.00
CA LEU A 216 20.68 23.71 -14.49
C LEU A 216 19.16 23.51 -14.30
N LEU A 217 18.63 23.78 -13.09
CA LEU A 217 17.20 23.65 -12.79
C LEU A 217 16.35 24.65 -13.59
N ALA A 218 16.79 25.91 -13.73
CA ALA A 218 16.12 26.94 -14.52
C ALA A 218 16.08 26.63 -16.03
N GLY A 219 16.86 25.65 -16.49
CA GLY A 219 16.85 25.16 -17.86
C GLY A 219 15.70 24.18 -18.15
N LEU A 220 15.20 23.49 -17.13
CA LEU A 220 14.26 22.38 -17.22
C LEU A 220 12.84 22.75 -17.68
N PRO A 221 12.22 23.86 -17.24
CA PRO A 221 10.80 24.16 -17.50
C PRO A 221 10.37 24.03 -18.97
N LYS A 222 11.25 24.40 -19.91
CA LYS A 222 10.98 24.33 -21.35
C LYS A 222 10.64 22.91 -21.83
N ALA A 223 11.37 21.90 -21.34
CA ALA A 223 11.16 20.50 -21.68
C ALA A 223 11.82 19.59 -20.61
N PRO A 224 11.17 19.39 -19.44
CA PRO A 224 11.81 18.73 -18.30
C PRO A 224 12.32 17.32 -18.59
N SER A 225 11.59 16.55 -19.39
CA SER A 225 11.99 15.19 -19.78
C SER A 225 13.18 15.18 -20.76
N THR A 226 13.23 16.14 -21.69
CA THR A 226 14.30 16.22 -22.72
C THR A 226 15.62 16.73 -22.15
N TYR A 227 15.54 17.66 -21.19
CA TYR A 227 16.70 18.24 -20.52
C TYR A 227 16.99 17.60 -19.16
N SER A 228 16.40 16.43 -18.89
CA SER A 228 16.59 15.67 -17.66
C SER A 228 18.07 15.38 -17.39
N PRO A 229 18.67 15.87 -16.29
CA PRO A 229 20.05 15.57 -15.93
C PRO A 229 20.32 14.08 -15.68
N PHE A 230 19.32 13.31 -15.22
CA PHE A 230 19.45 11.87 -14.99
C PHE A 230 19.47 11.05 -16.28
N LEU A 231 18.79 11.51 -17.34
CA LEU A 231 18.63 10.75 -18.58
C LEU A 231 19.54 11.26 -19.70
N TYR A 232 19.74 12.58 -19.79
CA TYR A 232 20.39 13.26 -20.91
C TYR A 232 21.30 14.40 -20.42
N TRP A 233 22.39 14.03 -19.75
CA TRP A 233 23.34 14.96 -19.14
C TRP A 233 23.83 16.06 -20.11
N ASP A 234 24.26 15.68 -21.32
CA ASP A 234 24.80 16.65 -22.28
C ASP A 234 23.78 17.68 -22.73
N LYS A 235 22.51 17.26 -22.93
CA LYS A 235 21.41 18.17 -23.27
C LYS A 235 21.09 19.10 -22.10
N ALA A 236 21.15 18.59 -20.87
CA ALA A 236 20.97 19.38 -19.65
C ALA A 236 22.08 20.44 -19.52
N LYS A 237 23.35 20.08 -19.75
CA LYS A 237 24.49 21.01 -19.75
C LYS A 237 24.42 22.07 -20.85
N GLN A 238 24.00 21.71 -22.07
CA GLN A 238 23.75 22.68 -23.14
C GLN A 238 22.66 23.68 -22.74
N ARG A 239 21.60 23.19 -22.11
CA ARG A 239 20.51 24.04 -21.64
C ARG A 239 20.94 24.93 -20.47
N GLN A 240 21.75 24.42 -19.56
CA GLN A 240 22.37 25.19 -18.48
C GLN A 240 23.24 26.33 -19.05
N ALA A 241 24.10 26.03 -20.04
CA ALA A 241 24.93 27.05 -20.68
C ALA A 241 24.08 28.17 -21.30
N TYR A 242 22.97 27.83 -21.96
CA TYR A 242 22.01 28.82 -22.44
C TYR A 242 21.48 29.72 -21.33
N VAL A 243 21.09 29.16 -20.17
CA VAL A 243 20.61 29.95 -19.03
C VAL A 243 21.70 30.87 -18.50
N LEU A 244 22.92 30.38 -18.33
CA LEU A 244 24.05 31.21 -17.86
C LEU A 244 24.34 32.37 -18.82
N THR A 245 24.33 32.13 -20.14
CA THR A 245 24.47 33.20 -21.15
C THR A 245 23.38 34.25 -21.00
N ARG A 246 22.13 33.84 -20.82
CA ARG A 246 21.01 34.77 -20.59
C ARG A 246 21.20 35.58 -19.31
N MET A 247 21.70 34.97 -18.24
CA MET A 247 21.99 35.68 -16.99
C MET A 247 23.09 36.73 -17.14
N VAL A 248 24.09 36.50 -18.00
CA VAL A 248 25.10 37.51 -18.36
C VAL A 248 24.49 38.65 -19.18
N GLU A 249 23.70 38.31 -20.22
CA GLU A 249 23.04 39.30 -21.09
C GLU A 249 22.09 40.22 -20.32
N ASP A 250 21.38 39.68 -19.33
CA ASP A 250 20.46 40.42 -18.49
C ASP A 250 21.16 41.10 -17.28
N GLY A 251 22.49 40.94 -17.14
CA GLY A 251 23.32 41.64 -16.17
C GLY A 251 23.29 41.08 -14.74
N TYR A 252 22.80 39.84 -14.55
CA TYR A 252 22.70 39.21 -13.23
C TYR A 252 24.01 38.59 -12.74
N ILE A 253 24.89 38.19 -13.67
CA ILE A 253 26.22 37.62 -13.38
C ILE A 253 27.26 38.17 -14.37
N SER A 254 28.52 38.15 -13.97
CA SER A 254 29.66 38.45 -14.82
C SER A 254 30.02 37.27 -15.74
N LYS A 255 30.77 37.56 -16.81
CA LYS A 255 31.29 36.53 -17.70
C LYS A 255 32.22 35.54 -16.98
N GLU A 256 33.00 36.03 -16.01
CA GLU A 256 33.88 35.18 -15.20
C GLU A 256 33.08 34.19 -14.34
N GLU A 257 31.97 34.64 -13.74
CA GLU A 257 31.06 33.77 -12.97
C GLU A 257 30.38 32.74 -13.87
N MET A 258 29.99 33.12 -15.09
CA MET A 258 29.45 32.18 -16.10
C MET A 258 30.47 31.09 -16.42
N ASP A 259 31.72 31.45 -16.72
CA ASP A 259 32.76 30.49 -17.10
C ASP A 259 33.07 29.52 -15.94
N LYS A 260 33.14 30.05 -14.71
CA LYS A 260 33.29 29.25 -13.49
C LYS A 260 32.11 28.30 -13.27
N ALA A 261 30.87 28.78 -13.41
CA ALA A 261 29.67 27.96 -13.22
C ALA A 261 29.52 26.90 -14.32
N ALA A 262 29.86 27.21 -15.57
CA ALA A 262 29.81 26.25 -16.67
C ALA A 262 30.80 25.09 -16.46
N ALA A 263 31.98 25.38 -15.93
CA ALA A 263 33.04 24.41 -15.64
C ALA A 263 32.82 23.61 -14.32
N ALA A 264 31.94 24.08 -13.43
CA ALA A 264 31.70 23.43 -12.15
C ALA A 264 31.16 22.00 -12.32
N GLN A 265 31.70 21.07 -11.54
CA GLN A 265 31.19 19.70 -11.45
C GLN A 265 29.95 19.68 -10.57
N ILE A 266 28.82 19.26 -11.13
CA ILE A 266 27.56 19.12 -10.39
C ILE A 266 27.38 17.63 -10.08
N LYS A 267 27.28 17.30 -8.80
CA LYS A 267 27.04 15.94 -8.33
C LYS A 267 25.54 15.67 -8.26
N LEU A 268 25.05 14.78 -9.12
CA LEU A 268 23.67 14.31 -9.06
C LEU A 268 23.52 13.23 -7.98
N THR A 269 22.36 13.21 -7.32
CA THR A 269 21.98 12.09 -6.45
C THR A 269 21.80 10.81 -7.26
N GLU A 270 22.10 9.65 -6.67
CA GLU A 270 21.70 8.37 -7.28
C GLU A 270 20.17 8.29 -7.29
N MET A 271 19.59 7.93 -8.44
CA MET A 271 18.16 7.66 -8.58
C MET A 271 17.83 6.33 -7.88
N ARG A 272 17.88 6.29 -6.56
CA ARG A 272 17.45 5.13 -5.79
C ARG A 272 15.94 5.13 -5.75
N SER A 273 15.30 4.09 -6.27
CA SER A 273 13.96 3.78 -5.80
C SER A 273 14.10 3.61 -4.28
N LYS A 274 13.37 4.41 -3.50
CA LYS A 274 13.30 4.19 -2.05
C LYS A 274 12.83 2.74 -1.91
N ASP A 275 13.69 1.85 -1.42
CA ASP A 275 13.32 0.46 -1.15
C ASP A 275 12.17 0.51 -0.14
N LYS A 276 10.94 0.28 -0.61
CA LYS A 276 9.73 0.42 0.19
C LYS A 276 9.63 -0.80 1.10
N ILE A 277 10.36 -0.78 2.20
CA ILE A 277 10.47 -1.83 3.22
C ILE A 277 9.09 -2.42 3.60
N ALA A 278 8.05 -1.57 3.62
CA ALA A 278 6.69 -1.92 4.02
C ALA A 278 5.66 -1.79 2.89
N ALA A 279 6.05 -1.98 1.62
CA ALA A 279 5.22 -1.66 0.45
C ALA A 279 3.79 -2.23 0.50
N TYR A 280 3.63 -3.52 0.83
CA TYR A 280 2.31 -4.16 0.93
C TYR A 280 1.45 -3.57 2.06
N PHE A 281 2.06 -3.24 3.20
CA PHE A 281 1.37 -2.61 4.33
C PHE A 281 0.93 -1.19 3.98
N VAL A 282 1.84 -0.41 3.39
CA VAL A 282 1.57 0.97 2.96
C VAL A 282 0.50 1.00 1.85
N GLU A 283 0.53 0.06 0.92
CA GLU A 283 -0.50 -0.07 -0.11
C GLU A 283 -1.88 -0.40 0.49
N ASN A 284 -1.93 -1.24 1.52
CA ASN A 284 -3.18 -1.46 2.27
C ASN A 284 -3.67 -0.18 2.96
N VAL A 285 -2.78 0.61 3.57
CA VAL A 285 -3.11 1.93 4.13
C VAL A 285 -3.67 2.86 3.06
N ARG A 286 -3.00 2.95 1.90
CA ARG A 286 -3.41 3.78 0.77
C ARG A 286 -4.81 3.43 0.30
N ARG A 287 -5.07 2.13 0.06
CA ARG A 287 -6.38 1.62 -0.38
C ARG A 287 -7.47 1.96 0.62
N TYR A 288 -7.24 1.70 1.90
CA TYR A 288 -8.21 1.99 2.96
C TYR A 288 -8.57 3.48 3.03
N VAL A 289 -7.55 4.36 3.09
CA VAL A 289 -7.79 5.80 3.20
C VAL A 289 -8.46 6.34 1.93
N GLN A 290 -8.05 5.87 0.75
CA GLN A 290 -8.67 6.27 -0.51
C GLN A 290 -10.13 5.82 -0.61
N GLU A 291 -10.44 4.59 -0.23
CA GLU A 291 -11.80 4.04 -0.28
C GLU A 291 -12.73 4.74 0.71
N LYS A 292 -12.23 5.04 1.92
CA LYS A 292 -13.04 5.64 2.99
C LYS A 292 -13.18 7.15 2.91
N TYR A 293 -12.12 7.87 2.54
CA TYR A 293 -12.05 9.33 2.58
C TYR A 293 -11.92 9.99 1.19
N GLY A 294 -11.66 9.21 0.14
CA GLY A 294 -11.49 9.69 -1.22
C GLY A 294 -10.05 10.04 -1.58
N GLY A 295 -9.75 10.01 -2.89
CA GLY A 295 -8.41 10.29 -3.42
C GLY A 295 -7.95 11.72 -3.19
N ASP A 296 -8.83 12.72 -3.28
CA ASP A 296 -8.46 14.11 -3.05
C ASP A 296 -7.97 14.33 -1.62
N VAL A 297 -8.66 13.76 -0.63
CA VAL A 297 -8.25 13.81 0.77
C VAL A 297 -6.89 13.13 0.97
N LEU A 298 -6.71 11.93 0.42
CA LEU A 298 -5.46 11.19 0.53
C LEU A 298 -4.26 11.93 -0.10
N TYR A 299 -4.40 12.47 -1.30
CA TYR A 299 -3.26 12.98 -2.05
C TYR A 299 -3.06 14.50 -1.99
N LYS A 300 -4.03 15.26 -1.47
CA LYS A 300 -3.98 16.73 -1.47
C LYS A 300 -4.10 17.37 -0.10
N GLU A 301 -4.74 16.73 0.88
CA GLU A 301 -5.03 17.36 2.18
C GLU A 301 -3.89 17.26 3.20
N GLY A 302 -2.84 16.48 2.94
CA GLY A 302 -1.66 16.41 3.81
C GLY A 302 -1.94 15.75 5.16
N LEU A 303 -2.48 14.54 5.12
CA LEU A 303 -2.81 13.76 6.32
C LEU A 303 -1.53 13.25 7.02
N SER A 304 -1.57 13.18 8.34
CA SER A 304 -0.64 12.40 9.15
C SER A 304 -1.31 11.09 9.57
N ILE A 305 -0.89 9.98 8.96
CA ILE A 305 -1.46 8.65 9.15
C ILE A 305 -0.52 7.84 10.06
N TYR A 306 -0.90 7.67 11.32
CA TYR A 306 -0.17 6.89 12.31
C TYR A 306 -0.62 5.44 12.27
N THR A 307 0.31 4.51 12.08
CA THR A 307 0.02 3.08 11.86
C THR A 307 0.43 2.20 13.04
N THR A 308 0.10 0.93 12.97
CA THR A 308 0.54 -0.09 13.93
C THR A 308 1.85 -0.78 13.54
N LEU A 309 2.39 -0.46 12.36
CA LEU A 309 3.58 -1.10 11.83
C LEU A 309 4.76 -0.88 12.76
N ASN A 310 5.47 -1.95 13.10
CA ASN A 310 6.77 -1.84 13.73
C ASN A 310 7.84 -1.98 12.63
N LEU A 311 8.53 -0.89 12.29
CA LEU A 311 9.43 -0.89 11.14
C LEU A 311 10.60 -1.86 11.29
N ALA A 312 11.11 -2.07 12.52
CA ALA A 312 12.15 -3.05 12.80
C ALA A 312 11.63 -4.49 12.55
N ALA A 313 10.47 -4.85 13.11
CA ALA A 313 9.85 -6.15 12.86
C ALA A 313 9.53 -6.35 11.38
N GLN A 314 9.07 -5.32 10.66
CA GLN A 314 8.78 -5.41 9.23
C GLN A 314 10.02 -5.78 8.41
N LYS A 315 11.19 -5.19 8.73
CA LYS A 315 12.47 -5.55 8.08
C LYS A 315 12.80 -7.02 8.33
N GLU A 316 12.68 -7.48 9.58
CA GLU A 316 12.95 -8.88 9.92
C GLU A 316 11.96 -9.85 9.26
N ALA A 317 10.69 -9.45 9.10
CA ALA A 317 9.69 -10.26 8.40
C ALA A 317 10.06 -10.44 6.92
N ARG A 318 10.45 -9.36 6.24
CA ARG A 318 10.90 -9.40 4.84
C ARG A 318 12.11 -10.31 4.69
N ASP A 319 13.11 -10.14 5.54
CA ASP A 319 14.35 -10.91 5.49
C ASP A 319 14.12 -12.39 5.79
N ALA A 320 13.26 -12.71 6.77
CA ALA A 320 12.88 -14.09 7.08
C ALA A 320 12.17 -14.77 5.91
N VAL A 321 11.23 -14.08 5.26
CA VAL A 321 10.52 -14.59 4.08
C VAL A 321 11.52 -14.81 2.93
N GLU A 322 12.32 -13.80 2.58
CA GLU A 322 13.31 -13.93 1.49
C GLU A 322 14.30 -15.06 1.73
N THR A 323 14.79 -15.19 2.97
CA THR A 323 15.72 -16.26 3.36
C THR A 323 15.08 -17.63 3.18
N GLY A 324 13.90 -17.87 3.77
CA GLY A 324 13.27 -19.20 3.69
C GLY A 324 12.78 -19.57 2.29
N LEU A 325 12.35 -18.59 1.49
CA LEU A 325 12.02 -18.82 0.07
C LEU A 325 13.27 -19.19 -0.73
N THR A 326 14.38 -18.48 -0.54
CA THR A 326 15.65 -18.79 -1.21
C THR A 326 16.14 -20.19 -0.82
N GLU A 327 16.12 -20.54 0.46
CA GLU A 327 16.50 -21.88 0.92
C GLU A 327 15.61 -22.98 0.29
N LEU A 328 14.32 -22.71 0.08
CA LEU A 328 13.41 -23.67 -0.57
C LEU A 328 13.76 -23.83 -2.05
N GLU A 329 13.93 -22.72 -2.77
CA GLU A 329 14.30 -22.73 -4.19
C GLU A 329 15.63 -23.46 -4.42
N GLU A 330 16.63 -23.25 -3.56
CA GLU A 330 17.91 -23.95 -3.61
C GLU A 330 17.74 -25.46 -3.40
N ARG A 331 16.92 -25.88 -2.42
CA ARG A 331 16.64 -27.31 -2.16
C ARG A 331 15.96 -28.00 -3.34
N GLN A 332 14.99 -27.33 -3.97
CA GLN A 332 14.21 -27.88 -5.07
C GLN A 332 14.79 -27.56 -6.45
N LYS A 333 15.88 -26.78 -6.51
CA LYS A 333 16.54 -26.30 -7.73
C LYS A 333 15.60 -25.49 -8.64
N TYR A 334 14.73 -24.68 -8.04
CA TYR A 334 13.91 -23.73 -8.77
C TYR A 334 14.71 -22.49 -9.15
N GLU A 335 14.30 -21.82 -10.23
CA GLU A 335 14.80 -20.48 -10.54
C GLU A 335 14.38 -19.51 -9.43
N ARG A 336 15.31 -18.62 -9.06
CA ARG A 336 15.09 -17.68 -7.96
C ARG A 336 14.02 -16.66 -8.33
N GLY A 337 13.02 -16.52 -7.45
CA GLY A 337 11.95 -15.53 -7.59
C GLY A 337 10.61 -16.12 -7.97
N LEU A 338 10.52 -17.43 -8.22
CA LEU A 338 9.29 -18.09 -8.62
C LEU A 338 8.39 -18.40 -7.43
N VAL A 339 8.97 -18.86 -6.32
CA VAL A 339 8.20 -19.25 -5.13
C VAL A 339 7.81 -17.98 -4.38
N GLN A 340 6.54 -17.90 -3.98
CA GLN A 340 5.98 -16.79 -3.22
C GLN A 340 5.81 -17.17 -1.75
N GLY A 341 5.81 -16.14 -0.92
CA GLY A 341 5.57 -16.27 0.51
C GLY A 341 4.86 -15.05 1.07
N ALA A 342 4.12 -15.27 2.15
CA ALA A 342 3.44 -14.22 2.89
C ALA A 342 3.64 -14.43 4.39
N LEU A 343 3.73 -13.32 5.13
CA LEU A 343 3.84 -13.32 6.58
C LEU A 343 2.96 -12.19 7.13
N ILE A 344 2.16 -12.48 8.15
CA ILE A 344 1.47 -11.45 8.92
C ILE A 344 1.68 -11.71 10.41
N CYS A 345 2.08 -10.67 11.13
CA CYS A 345 2.28 -10.69 12.58
C CYS A 345 1.35 -9.69 13.25
N MET A 346 0.65 -10.15 14.28
CA MET A 346 -0.34 -9.38 15.01
C MET A 346 -0.12 -9.50 16.52
N ASP A 347 -0.38 -8.39 17.22
CA ASP A 347 -0.46 -8.36 18.67
C ASP A 347 -1.70 -9.13 19.16
N VAL A 348 -1.48 -10.13 20.01
CA VAL A 348 -2.54 -11.07 20.45
C VAL A 348 -3.68 -10.35 21.18
N LYS A 349 -3.35 -9.36 22.01
CA LYS A 349 -4.32 -8.70 22.89
C LYS A 349 -5.10 -7.61 22.18
N THR A 350 -4.42 -6.88 21.29
CA THR A 350 -5.00 -5.67 20.69
C THR A 350 -5.49 -5.86 19.26
N GLY A 351 -4.95 -6.83 18.51
CA GLY A 351 -5.19 -6.95 17.08
C GLY A 351 -4.32 -6.03 16.20
N ALA A 352 -3.36 -5.31 16.79
CA ALA A 352 -2.48 -4.42 16.03
C ALA A 352 -1.58 -5.22 15.09
N ILE A 353 -1.62 -4.95 13.78
CA ILE A 353 -0.75 -5.61 12.80
C ILE A 353 0.64 -4.99 12.89
N ARG A 354 1.63 -5.77 13.35
CA ARG A 354 3.01 -5.30 13.59
C ARG A 354 3.91 -5.44 12.38
N ALA A 355 3.66 -6.46 11.55
CA ALA A 355 4.38 -6.69 10.29
C ALA A 355 3.47 -7.39 9.27
N MET A 356 3.65 -7.06 8.00
CA MET A 356 2.92 -7.65 6.88
C MET A 356 3.80 -7.72 5.62
N VAL A 357 4.00 -8.94 5.13
CA VAL A 357 4.66 -9.24 3.86
C VAL A 357 3.64 -9.94 2.97
N GLY A 358 3.28 -9.33 1.84
CA GLY A 358 2.30 -9.85 0.89
C GLY A 358 2.89 -10.63 -0.29
N GLY A 359 4.21 -10.65 -0.41
CA GLY A 359 4.92 -11.28 -1.52
C GLY A 359 6.41 -10.94 -1.47
N ARG A 360 7.16 -11.50 -2.42
CA ARG A 360 8.62 -11.37 -2.46
C ARG A 360 9.10 -10.01 -2.98
N ASP A 361 8.46 -9.51 -4.03
CA ASP A 361 8.83 -8.28 -4.71
C ASP A 361 7.58 -7.51 -5.12
N PHE A 362 7.35 -6.39 -4.43
CA PHE A 362 6.19 -5.52 -4.67
C PHE A 362 6.19 -4.92 -6.08
N ASN A 363 7.37 -4.61 -6.65
CA ASN A 363 7.47 -4.00 -7.98
C ASN A 363 7.10 -5.00 -9.09
N LYS A 364 7.22 -6.31 -8.82
CA LYS A 364 6.75 -7.37 -9.72
C LYS A 364 5.28 -7.71 -9.51
N SER A 365 4.80 -7.67 -8.26
CA SER A 365 3.45 -8.07 -7.91
C SER A 365 2.94 -7.33 -6.68
N GLU A 366 1.98 -6.43 -6.87
CA GLU A 366 1.26 -5.73 -5.79
C GLU A 366 0.16 -6.59 -5.13
N PHE A 367 -0.04 -7.83 -5.60
CA PHE A 367 -1.03 -8.74 -5.04
C PHE A 367 -0.63 -9.16 -3.62
N ASN A 368 -1.40 -8.72 -2.63
CA ASN A 368 -1.09 -8.96 -1.22
C ASN A 368 -1.59 -10.34 -0.78
N ARG A 369 -0.72 -11.34 -0.78
CA ARG A 369 -1.08 -12.73 -0.46
C ARG A 369 -1.44 -12.93 1.01
N ALA A 370 -1.06 -12.01 1.91
CA ALA A 370 -1.44 -12.09 3.31
C ALA A 370 -2.95 -11.83 3.53
N THR A 371 -3.55 -10.95 2.73
CA THR A 371 -4.94 -10.48 2.92
C THR A 371 -5.87 -10.81 1.75
N GLN A 372 -5.35 -11.03 0.55
CA GLN A 372 -6.15 -11.20 -0.67
C GLN A 372 -6.14 -12.64 -1.21
N SER A 373 -5.10 -13.42 -0.92
CA SER A 373 -4.99 -14.79 -1.45
C SER A 373 -5.77 -15.77 -0.58
N ARG A 374 -6.84 -16.33 -1.14
CA ARG A 374 -7.56 -17.46 -0.53
C ARG A 374 -6.94 -18.77 -0.99
N ARG A 375 -6.40 -19.52 -0.03
CA ARG A 375 -5.67 -20.76 -0.28
C ARG A 375 -6.16 -21.83 0.69
N GLN A 376 -6.04 -23.09 0.31
CA GLN A 376 -6.46 -24.19 1.18
C GLN A 376 -5.50 -24.27 2.39
N PRO A 377 -5.99 -24.10 3.64
CA PRO A 377 -5.14 -24.14 4.83
C PRO A 377 -4.68 -25.56 5.17
N GLY A 378 -5.30 -26.57 4.57
CA GLY A 378 -5.00 -27.96 4.87
C GLY A 378 -5.17 -28.28 6.36
N SER A 379 -4.21 -29.01 6.91
CA SER A 379 -4.17 -29.35 8.35
C SER A 379 -4.10 -28.15 9.32
N ALA A 380 -3.85 -26.92 8.85
CA ALA A 380 -3.94 -25.73 9.70
C ALA A 380 -5.39 -25.40 10.10
N PHE A 381 -6.41 -26.01 9.48
CA PHE A 381 -7.81 -25.81 9.88
C PHE A 381 -8.19 -26.63 11.13
N LYS A 382 -7.45 -27.71 11.42
CA LYS A 382 -7.83 -28.69 12.46
C LYS A 382 -8.05 -28.08 13.85
N PRO A 383 -7.20 -27.18 14.38
CA PRO A 383 -7.43 -26.61 15.70
C PRO A 383 -8.82 -25.97 15.89
N LEU A 384 -9.42 -25.41 14.84
CA LEU A 384 -10.77 -24.85 14.90
C LEU A 384 -11.82 -25.94 15.17
N ILE A 385 -11.68 -27.10 14.51
CA ILE A 385 -12.56 -28.28 14.69
C ILE A 385 -12.36 -28.90 16.07
N TYR A 386 -11.11 -29.02 16.54
CA TYR A 386 -10.83 -29.58 17.87
C TYR A 386 -11.34 -28.66 18.97
N THR A 387 -11.24 -27.34 18.78
CA THR A 387 -11.80 -26.35 19.73
C THR A 387 -13.32 -26.46 19.80
N ALA A 388 -14.00 -26.55 18.65
CA ALA A 388 -15.44 -26.80 18.60
C ALA A 388 -15.81 -28.14 19.26
N ALA A 389 -15.00 -29.19 19.04
CA ALA A 389 -15.22 -30.49 19.67
C ALA A 389 -15.14 -30.43 21.20
N PHE A 390 -14.17 -29.69 21.74
CA PHE A 390 -14.06 -29.49 23.19
C PHE A 390 -15.23 -28.69 23.76
N ASP A 391 -15.68 -27.66 23.05
CA ASP A 391 -16.88 -26.88 23.40
C ASP A 391 -18.14 -27.75 23.45
N LYS A 392 -18.21 -28.77 22.58
CA LYS A 392 -19.31 -29.75 22.55
C LYS A 392 -19.19 -30.87 23.58
N GLY A 393 -18.19 -30.83 24.47
CA GLY A 393 -18.04 -31.75 25.60
C GLY A 393 -17.05 -32.90 25.39
N LEU A 394 -16.37 -32.97 24.24
CA LEU A 394 -15.21 -33.86 24.09
C LEU A 394 -14.01 -33.30 24.86
N ASN A 395 -13.01 -34.13 25.12
CA ASN A 395 -11.82 -33.72 25.85
C ASN A 395 -10.54 -34.31 25.21
N PRO A 396 -9.34 -33.88 25.63
CA PRO A 396 -8.09 -34.28 24.99
C PRO A 396 -7.83 -35.80 25.06
N SER A 397 -8.42 -36.48 26.04
CA SER A 397 -8.33 -37.94 26.23
C SER A 397 -9.45 -38.72 25.57
N SER A 398 -10.46 -38.08 24.98
CA SER A 398 -11.45 -38.76 24.16
C SER A 398 -10.77 -39.58 23.06
N VAL A 399 -11.16 -40.84 22.91
CA VAL A 399 -10.52 -41.80 22.01
C VAL A 399 -11.36 -42.00 20.75
N PHE A 400 -10.71 -41.88 19.60
CA PHE A 400 -11.27 -42.25 18.31
C PHE A 400 -10.41 -43.35 17.68
N VAL A 401 -11.05 -44.31 17.01
CA VAL A 401 -10.31 -45.36 16.29
C VAL A 401 -9.78 -44.79 14.98
N ASP A 402 -8.46 -44.63 14.85
CA ASP A 402 -7.78 -44.32 13.60
C ASP A 402 -7.77 -45.57 12.71
N SER A 403 -8.82 -45.73 11.91
CA SER A 403 -9.06 -46.83 10.98
C SER A 403 -9.76 -46.31 9.72
N PRO A 404 -9.64 -46.98 8.56
CA PRO A 404 -10.27 -46.55 7.31
C PRO A 404 -11.73 -46.13 7.50
N ILE A 405 -12.12 -45.05 6.83
CA ILE A 405 -13.50 -44.58 6.75
C ILE A 405 -13.84 -44.38 5.28
N VAL A 406 -15.08 -44.73 4.93
CA VAL A 406 -15.67 -44.49 3.62
C VAL A 406 -16.92 -43.66 3.86
N VAL A 407 -17.04 -42.54 3.16
CA VAL A 407 -18.17 -41.62 3.27
C VAL A 407 -18.79 -41.50 1.89
N GLU A 408 -20.11 -41.50 1.81
CA GLU A 408 -20.81 -41.19 0.56
C GLU A 408 -20.50 -39.74 0.14
N ASP A 409 -20.07 -39.58 -1.10
CA ASP A 409 -19.82 -38.30 -1.72
C ASP A 409 -20.31 -38.34 -3.17
N PRO A 410 -21.52 -37.79 -3.44
CA PRO A 410 -22.10 -37.77 -4.78
C PRO A 410 -21.26 -37.02 -5.82
N THR A 411 -20.26 -36.25 -5.39
CA THR A 411 -19.35 -35.53 -6.29
C THR A 411 -18.11 -36.35 -6.69
N SER A 412 -17.86 -37.48 -6.03
CA SER A 412 -16.78 -38.41 -6.36
C SER A 412 -17.21 -39.38 -7.48
N GLU A 413 -16.26 -39.81 -8.34
CA GLU A 413 -16.55 -40.67 -9.51
C GLU A 413 -17.24 -41.99 -9.16
N ASP A 414 -16.84 -42.63 -8.07
CA ASP A 414 -17.43 -43.88 -7.55
C ASP A 414 -18.50 -43.63 -6.47
N GLY A 415 -18.88 -42.37 -6.25
CA GLY A 415 -19.81 -41.94 -5.21
C GLY A 415 -19.26 -42.05 -3.78
N LEU A 416 -17.96 -42.34 -3.60
CA LEU A 416 -17.36 -42.65 -2.30
C LEU A 416 -16.08 -41.85 -2.05
N TRP A 417 -16.07 -41.07 -0.97
CA TRP A 417 -14.86 -40.40 -0.48
C TRP A 417 -14.13 -41.26 0.55
N LYS A 418 -12.84 -41.51 0.29
CA LYS A 418 -11.98 -42.43 1.08
C LYS A 418 -10.74 -41.67 1.61
N PRO A 419 -10.88 -40.83 2.65
CA PRO A 419 -9.77 -40.03 3.17
C PRO A 419 -8.66 -40.92 3.75
N ARG A 420 -7.41 -40.44 3.63
CA ARG A 420 -6.21 -41.15 4.13
C ARG A 420 -5.37 -40.26 5.04
N ASN A 421 -4.64 -40.91 5.94
CA ASN A 421 -3.57 -40.25 6.68
C ASN A 421 -2.37 -39.98 5.77
N PHE A 422 -1.64 -38.90 6.05
CA PHE A 422 -0.53 -38.45 5.21
C PHE A 422 0.59 -39.50 5.08
N ASP A 423 0.82 -40.29 6.13
CA ASP A 423 1.80 -41.39 6.15
C ASP A 423 1.21 -42.75 5.74
N GLU A 424 -0.06 -42.76 5.31
CA GLU A 424 -0.84 -43.94 4.90
C GLU A 424 -0.95 -45.05 5.97
N LYS A 425 -0.66 -44.72 7.23
CA LYS A 425 -0.75 -45.66 8.36
C LYS A 425 -2.01 -45.42 9.18
N PHE A 426 -2.35 -46.39 10.02
CA PHE A 426 -3.43 -46.33 10.99
C PHE A 426 -2.88 -46.67 12.37
N LEU A 427 -3.23 -45.89 13.39
CA LEU A 427 -2.75 -46.08 14.76
C LEU A 427 -3.71 -46.88 15.64
N GLY A 428 -4.92 -47.18 15.16
CA GLY A 428 -5.97 -47.77 15.99
C GLY A 428 -6.51 -46.76 17.02
N PRO A 429 -6.90 -47.18 18.23
CA PRO A 429 -7.38 -46.27 19.28
C PRO A 429 -6.39 -45.12 19.52
N THR A 430 -6.84 -43.89 19.29
CA THR A 430 -6.01 -42.68 19.34
C THR A 430 -6.73 -41.59 20.12
N THR A 431 -6.06 -41.01 21.12
CA THR A 431 -6.57 -39.84 21.87
C THR A 431 -6.65 -38.60 20.99
N MET A 432 -7.59 -37.70 21.26
CA MET A 432 -7.71 -36.42 20.55
C MET A 432 -6.41 -35.60 20.63
N ARG A 433 -5.69 -35.61 21.77
CA ARG A 433 -4.34 -35.01 21.86
C ARG A 433 -3.42 -35.57 20.78
N THR A 434 -3.25 -36.89 20.76
CA THR A 434 -2.32 -37.55 19.83
C THR A 434 -2.72 -37.27 18.38
N ALA A 435 -4.02 -37.30 18.10
CA ALA A 435 -4.56 -36.99 16.79
C ALA A 435 -4.21 -35.56 16.31
N LEU A 436 -4.30 -34.55 17.18
CA LEU A 436 -3.95 -33.18 16.84
C LEU A 436 -2.44 -32.98 16.71
N VAL A 437 -1.65 -33.51 17.65
CA VAL A 437 -0.17 -33.41 17.70
C VAL A 437 0.46 -34.03 16.44
N GLN A 438 0.00 -35.23 16.08
CA GLN A 438 0.44 -35.95 14.88
C GLN A 438 -0.35 -35.59 13.63
N SER A 439 -1.32 -34.67 13.74
CA SER A 439 -2.12 -34.18 12.62
C SER A 439 -2.82 -35.30 11.83
N ARG A 440 -3.40 -36.29 12.51
CA ARG A 440 -4.10 -37.45 11.90
C ARG A 440 -5.36 -36.99 11.15
N ASN A 441 -5.48 -37.36 9.88
CA ASN A 441 -6.57 -36.90 9.00
C ASN A 441 -7.87 -37.62 9.31
N VAL A 442 -7.81 -38.95 9.37
CA VAL A 442 -8.98 -39.80 9.50
C VAL A 442 -9.68 -39.60 10.85
N VAL A 443 -8.92 -39.46 11.93
CA VAL A 443 -9.46 -39.11 13.25
C VAL A 443 -10.16 -37.74 13.22
N THR A 444 -9.60 -36.75 12.52
CA THR A 444 -10.23 -35.42 12.44
C THR A 444 -11.55 -35.46 11.65
N VAL A 445 -11.64 -36.30 10.62
CA VAL A 445 -12.90 -36.54 9.89
C VAL A 445 -13.95 -37.14 10.83
N LYS A 446 -13.57 -38.13 11.65
CA LYS A 446 -14.47 -38.76 12.63
C LYS A 446 -14.92 -37.78 13.71
N ILE A 447 -14.02 -36.93 14.20
CA ILE A 447 -14.37 -35.84 15.14
C ILE A 447 -15.38 -34.90 14.51
N LEU A 448 -15.15 -34.47 13.25
CA LEU A 448 -16.07 -33.59 12.54
C LEU A 448 -17.44 -34.23 12.31
N GLN A 449 -17.48 -35.53 12.03
CA GLN A 449 -18.71 -36.31 11.90
C GLN A 449 -19.49 -36.34 13.23
N GLU A 450 -18.80 -36.59 14.34
CA GLU A 450 -19.38 -36.62 15.69
C GLU A 450 -19.98 -35.26 16.09
N ILE A 451 -19.25 -34.16 15.85
CA ILE A 451 -19.72 -32.84 16.28
C ILE A 451 -20.67 -32.17 15.27
N GLY A 452 -20.77 -32.71 14.06
CA GLY A 452 -21.56 -32.15 12.98
C GLY A 452 -20.85 -31.01 12.24
N VAL A 453 -20.92 -31.05 10.91
CA VAL A 453 -20.19 -30.11 10.04
C VAL A 453 -20.66 -28.67 10.21
N ASP A 454 -21.97 -28.45 10.33
CA ASP A 454 -22.54 -27.10 10.43
C ASP A 454 -22.17 -26.40 11.73
N TYR A 455 -22.08 -27.15 12.82
CA TYR A 455 -21.63 -26.63 14.09
C TYR A 455 -20.16 -26.21 14.01
N ALA A 456 -19.28 -27.08 13.49
CA ALA A 456 -17.86 -26.77 13.33
C ALA A 456 -17.62 -25.57 12.40
N ALA A 457 -18.35 -25.49 11.28
CA ALA A 457 -18.26 -24.37 10.34
C ALA A 457 -18.72 -23.04 10.96
N SER A 458 -19.82 -23.06 11.72
CA SER A 458 -20.33 -21.87 12.42
C SER A 458 -19.39 -21.44 13.55
N TYR A 459 -18.77 -22.41 14.24
CA TYR A 459 -17.76 -22.16 15.26
C TYR A 459 -16.50 -21.51 14.68
N ALA A 460 -16.00 -22.02 13.55
CA ALA A 460 -14.88 -21.41 12.83
C ALA A 460 -15.20 -19.97 12.38
N ALA A 461 -16.44 -19.70 11.96
CA ALA A 461 -16.88 -18.35 11.63
C ALA A 461 -16.88 -17.42 12.86
N ASN A 462 -17.37 -17.90 14.00
CA ASN A 462 -17.34 -17.18 15.27
C ASN A 462 -15.90 -16.84 15.72
N MET A 463 -14.93 -17.72 15.42
CA MET A 463 -13.50 -17.49 15.67
C MET A 463 -12.86 -16.45 14.74
N GLY A 464 -13.46 -16.13 13.60
CA GLY A 464 -12.97 -15.08 12.70
C GLY A 464 -12.70 -15.51 11.26
N ILE A 465 -13.11 -16.73 10.85
CA ILE A 465 -13.12 -17.11 9.44
C ILE A 465 -14.34 -16.48 8.76
N SER A 466 -14.12 -15.58 7.80
CA SER A 466 -15.18 -14.90 7.04
C SER A 466 -15.41 -15.50 5.66
N SER A 467 -14.40 -16.19 5.12
CA SER A 467 -14.45 -16.88 3.84
C SER A 467 -15.45 -18.04 3.89
N PRO A 468 -16.18 -18.29 2.79
CA PRO A 468 -17.10 -19.43 2.72
C PRO A 468 -16.36 -20.76 2.97
N VAL A 469 -16.88 -21.55 3.90
CA VAL A 469 -16.36 -22.88 4.22
C VAL A 469 -17.33 -23.96 3.76
N ALA A 470 -16.78 -25.06 3.24
CA ALA A 470 -17.54 -26.20 2.77
C ALA A 470 -18.31 -26.84 3.92
N ARG A 471 -19.57 -27.22 3.67
CA ARG A 471 -20.45 -27.90 4.63
C ARG A 471 -20.46 -29.42 4.40
N THR A 472 -19.26 -29.99 4.23
CA THR A 472 -19.04 -31.43 4.07
C THR A 472 -17.90 -31.92 4.97
N LEU A 473 -17.75 -33.23 5.12
CA LEU A 473 -16.70 -33.82 5.97
C LEU A 473 -15.27 -33.52 5.48
N SER A 474 -15.08 -33.10 4.23
CA SER A 474 -13.78 -32.69 3.72
C SER A 474 -13.27 -31.39 4.35
N LEU A 475 -14.13 -30.62 5.04
CA LEU A 475 -13.72 -29.50 5.87
C LEU A 475 -12.67 -29.90 6.92
N ALA A 476 -12.71 -31.16 7.40
CA ALA A 476 -11.72 -31.72 8.33
C ALA A 476 -10.28 -31.66 7.80
N LEU A 477 -10.12 -31.59 6.48
CA LEU A 477 -8.83 -31.52 5.81
C LEU A 477 -8.51 -30.12 5.28
N GLY A 478 -9.32 -29.11 5.59
CA GLY A 478 -9.07 -27.72 5.21
C GLY A 478 -9.14 -27.47 3.70
N VAL A 479 -10.15 -28.02 3.02
CA VAL A 479 -10.34 -27.89 1.56
C VAL A 479 -10.89 -26.52 1.11
N SER A 480 -11.36 -25.69 2.05
CA SER A 480 -11.91 -24.37 1.74
C SER A 480 -10.83 -23.30 1.75
N GLY A 481 -10.82 -22.45 0.72
CA GLY A 481 -9.86 -21.36 0.61
C GLY A 481 -10.12 -20.27 1.65
N VAL A 482 -9.12 -19.97 2.48
CA VAL A 482 -9.12 -18.87 3.44
C VAL A 482 -7.86 -18.02 3.26
N THR A 483 -7.89 -16.78 3.74
CA THR A 483 -6.71 -15.91 3.73
C THR A 483 -5.81 -16.20 4.94
N LEU A 484 -4.53 -15.80 4.83
CA LEU A 484 -3.59 -15.92 5.95
C LEU A 484 -4.03 -15.08 7.16
N GLU A 485 -4.53 -13.86 6.91
CA GLU A 485 -5.07 -12.98 7.94
C GLU A 485 -6.23 -13.63 8.72
N GLU A 486 -7.14 -14.33 8.04
CA GLU A 486 -8.26 -15.02 8.69
C GLU A 486 -7.80 -16.13 9.62
N LEU A 487 -6.83 -16.96 9.19
CA LEU A 487 -6.25 -17.99 10.05
C LEU A 487 -5.52 -17.39 11.25
N VAL A 488 -4.74 -16.33 11.05
CA VAL A 488 -4.04 -15.62 12.12
C VAL A 488 -5.04 -15.02 13.11
N ARG A 489 -6.12 -14.41 12.63
CA ARG A 489 -7.20 -13.90 13.49
C ARG A 489 -7.85 -15.02 14.30
N ALA A 490 -8.19 -16.14 13.66
CA ALA A 490 -8.86 -17.27 14.31
C ALA A 490 -7.97 -17.94 15.37
N TYR A 491 -6.67 -18.11 15.09
CA TYR A 491 -5.71 -18.60 16.08
C TYR A 491 -5.44 -17.57 17.17
N GLY A 492 -5.60 -16.28 16.88
CA GLY A 492 -5.51 -15.20 17.85
C GLY A 492 -6.54 -15.34 18.97
N VAL A 493 -7.71 -15.91 18.67
CA VAL A 493 -8.73 -16.26 19.69
C VAL A 493 -8.17 -17.25 20.71
N LEU A 494 -7.44 -18.27 20.26
CA LEU A 494 -6.80 -19.26 21.12
C LEU A 494 -5.71 -18.61 21.99
N ALA A 495 -4.86 -17.80 21.34
CA ALA A 495 -3.77 -17.08 22.01
C ALA A 495 -4.27 -16.07 23.05
N ASN A 496 -5.45 -15.47 22.84
CA ASN A 496 -6.03 -14.44 23.68
C ASN A 496 -7.13 -14.96 24.62
N GLY A 497 -7.06 -16.22 25.03
CA GLY A 497 -7.97 -16.80 26.03
C GLY A 497 -9.44 -16.79 25.60
N GLY A 498 -9.72 -17.04 24.32
CA GLY A 498 -11.07 -17.07 23.76
C GLY A 498 -11.59 -15.72 23.27
N LYS A 499 -10.78 -14.66 23.33
CA LYS A 499 -11.17 -13.31 22.85
C LYS A 499 -10.78 -13.09 21.40
N LYS A 500 -11.77 -12.82 20.55
CA LYS A 500 -11.58 -12.37 19.18
C LYS A 500 -11.30 -10.88 19.15
N VAL A 501 -10.21 -10.51 18.51
CA VAL A 501 -9.85 -9.12 18.24
C VAL A 501 -10.18 -8.76 16.79
N THR A 502 -10.43 -7.48 16.53
CA THR A 502 -10.53 -6.94 15.17
C THR A 502 -9.13 -6.47 14.76
N PRO A 503 -8.50 -7.09 13.74
CA PRO A 503 -7.22 -6.63 13.24
C PRO A 503 -7.30 -5.18 12.75
N TYR A 504 -6.28 -4.38 13.07
CA TYR A 504 -6.21 -2.99 12.61
C TYR A 504 -4.76 -2.61 12.29
N PHE A 505 -4.60 -1.74 11.29
CA PHE A 505 -3.30 -1.27 10.80
C PHE A 505 -3.10 0.25 10.89
N ILE A 506 -4.17 1.01 11.13
CA ILE A 506 -4.13 2.46 11.36
C ILE A 506 -4.50 2.73 12.82
N LYS A 507 -3.62 3.39 13.58
CA LYS A 507 -3.94 3.87 14.93
C LYS A 507 -4.75 5.16 14.87
N LYS A 508 -4.31 6.13 14.08
CA LYS A 508 -4.90 7.47 14.05
C LYS A 508 -4.63 8.17 12.72
N ILE A 509 -5.58 8.95 12.22
CA ILE A 509 -5.41 9.84 11.07
C ILE A 509 -5.70 11.27 11.53
N VAL A 510 -4.78 12.19 11.23
CA VAL A 510 -4.89 13.61 11.59
C VAL A 510 -4.73 14.46 10.34
N ASP A 511 -5.53 15.51 10.20
CA ASP A 511 -5.36 16.48 9.13
C ASP A 511 -4.23 17.49 9.43
N ARG A 512 -3.90 18.34 8.45
CA ARG A 512 -2.87 19.38 8.59
C ARG A 512 -3.14 20.43 9.68
N THR A 513 -4.38 20.53 10.16
CA THR A 513 -4.80 21.48 11.22
C THR A 513 -4.86 20.84 12.61
N GLY A 514 -4.59 19.54 12.71
CA GLY A 514 -4.62 18.79 13.95
C GLY A 514 -5.96 18.11 14.25
N ASN A 515 -6.96 18.18 13.36
CA ASN A 515 -8.23 17.49 13.58
C ASN A 515 -8.07 15.99 13.33
N VAL A 516 -8.70 15.18 14.18
CA VAL A 516 -8.64 13.73 14.09
C VAL A 516 -9.76 13.21 13.20
N PHE A 517 -9.41 12.57 12.08
CA PHE A 517 -10.37 11.92 11.18
C PHE A 517 -10.77 10.53 11.67
N GLU A 518 -9.81 9.81 12.24
CA GLU A 518 -9.98 8.45 12.71
C GLU A 518 -9.04 8.20 13.89
N GLU A 519 -9.53 7.45 14.86
CA GLU A 519 -8.70 6.87 15.90
C GLU A 519 -9.24 5.49 16.26
N ASN A 520 -8.44 4.45 15.98
CA ASN A 520 -8.83 3.08 16.28
C ASN A 520 -8.38 2.70 17.68
N LYS A 521 -9.32 2.13 18.43
CA LYS A 521 -9.07 1.54 19.74
C LYS A 521 -9.16 0.03 19.64
N PRO A 522 -8.33 -0.73 20.37
CA PRO A 522 -8.44 -2.19 20.41
C PRO A 522 -9.87 -2.63 20.74
N GLN A 523 -10.45 -3.45 19.87
CA GLN A 523 -11.76 -4.06 20.09
C GLN A 523 -11.57 -5.56 20.31
N SER A 524 -12.14 -6.07 21.40
CA SER A 524 -12.10 -7.49 21.75
C SER A 524 -13.46 -7.98 22.20
N GLU A 525 -13.85 -9.16 21.73
CA GLU A 525 -15.10 -9.84 22.05
C GLU A 525 -14.78 -11.25 22.59
N GLN A 526 -15.36 -11.65 23.72
CA GLN A 526 -15.23 -13.03 24.22
C GLN A 526 -16.13 -13.93 23.37
N VAL A 527 -15.54 -14.79 22.53
CA VAL A 527 -16.29 -15.63 21.58
C VAL A 527 -16.26 -17.11 21.94
N ILE A 528 -15.28 -17.54 22.74
CA ILE A 528 -15.09 -18.91 23.21
C ILE A 528 -14.78 -18.90 24.70
N ASP A 529 -15.17 -19.95 25.44
CA ASP A 529 -14.76 -20.13 26.83
C ASP A 529 -13.21 -20.14 26.97
N PRO A 530 -12.62 -19.32 27.86
CA PRO A 530 -11.16 -19.29 28.06
C PRO A 530 -10.53 -20.66 28.33
N ARG A 531 -11.25 -21.57 29.01
CA ARG A 531 -10.80 -22.92 29.34
C ARG A 531 -10.67 -23.78 28.09
N ILE A 532 -11.65 -23.69 27.17
CA ILE A 532 -11.63 -24.39 25.88
C ILE A 532 -10.48 -23.86 25.00
N ALA A 533 -10.31 -22.54 24.93
CA ALA A 533 -9.19 -21.93 24.22
C ALA A 533 -7.83 -22.37 24.77
N PHE A 534 -7.72 -22.47 26.11
CA PHE A 534 -6.52 -22.96 26.79
C PHE A 534 -6.25 -24.43 26.48
N MET A 535 -7.26 -25.31 26.51
CA MET A 535 -7.09 -26.73 26.20
C MET A 535 -6.51 -26.96 24.80
N THR A 536 -7.06 -26.30 23.78
CA THR A 536 -6.51 -26.38 22.42
C THR A 536 -5.08 -25.84 22.36
N SER A 537 -4.83 -24.67 22.96
CA SER A 537 -3.49 -24.05 23.00
C SER A 537 -2.47 -24.95 23.71
N TYR A 538 -2.87 -25.62 24.78
CA TYR A 538 -2.05 -26.54 25.56
C TYR A 538 -1.63 -27.75 24.71
N ILE A 539 -2.55 -28.35 23.93
CA ILE A 539 -2.21 -29.43 23.00
C ILE A 539 -1.31 -28.92 21.85
N MET A 540 -1.58 -27.72 21.34
CA MET A 540 -0.80 -27.13 20.26
C MET A 540 0.66 -26.80 20.63
N ARG A 541 0.99 -26.74 21.92
CA ARG A 541 2.40 -26.70 22.37
C ARG A 541 3.13 -27.98 22.00
N ASP A 542 2.48 -29.14 22.14
CA ASP A 542 3.10 -30.43 21.80
C ASP A 542 3.27 -30.64 20.30
N VAL A 543 2.48 -29.94 19.46
CA VAL A 543 2.74 -29.87 18.01
C VAL A 543 4.14 -29.30 17.76
N VAL A 544 4.58 -28.33 18.57
CA VAL A 544 5.91 -27.71 18.50
C VAL A 544 6.95 -28.49 19.28
N GLU A 545 6.61 -29.12 20.40
CA GLU A 545 7.59 -29.82 21.24
C GLU A 545 7.99 -31.21 20.70
N SER A 546 7.03 -31.93 20.12
CA SER A 546 7.20 -33.33 19.69
C SER A 546 6.52 -33.67 18.37
N GLY A 547 5.64 -32.81 17.86
CA GLY A 547 4.84 -33.05 16.66
C GLY A 547 5.39 -32.47 15.36
N THR A 548 4.46 -32.18 14.46
CA THR A 548 4.76 -31.70 13.09
C THR A 548 5.48 -30.35 13.01
N GLY A 549 5.41 -29.53 14.06
CA GLY A 549 6.03 -28.20 14.15
C GLY A 549 7.39 -28.18 14.85
N ARG A 550 8.02 -29.35 15.09
CA ARG A 550 9.23 -29.49 15.94
C ARG A 550 10.39 -28.56 15.63
N ARG A 551 10.48 -28.06 14.40
CA ARG A 551 11.54 -27.14 13.97
C ARG A 551 11.52 -25.84 14.75
N VAL A 552 10.35 -25.41 15.22
CA VAL A 552 10.16 -24.16 15.96
C VAL A 552 10.63 -24.26 17.41
N LYS A 553 10.83 -25.47 17.95
CA LYS A 553 11.28 -25.71 19.33
C LYS A 553 12.60 -24.99 19.69
N SER A 554 13.47 -24.74 18.71
CA SER A 554 14.75 -24.06 18.95
C SER A 554 14.61 -22.63 19.47
N ILE A 555 13.44 -21.99 19.33
CA ILE A 555 13.17 -20.65 19.85
C ILE A 555 13.31 -20.55 21.38
N GLY A 556 13.29 -21.68 22.09
CA GLY A 556 13.62 -21.75 23.52
C GLY A 556 12.61 -21.06 24.44
N ARG A 557 11.36 -20.90 24.01
CA ARG A 557 10.28 -20.27 24.81
C ARG A 557 8.92 -20.92 24.52
N PRO A 558 7.92 -20.76 25.41
CA PRO A 558 6.59 -21.32 25.19
C PRO A 558 5.95 -20.81 23.90
N VAL A 559 5.67 -21.74 22.98
CA VAL A 559 4.99 -21.50 21.70
C VAL A 559 3.92 -22.55 21.51
N ALA A 560 2.77 -22.15 21.00
CA ALA A 560 1.76 -23.04 20.45
C ALA A 560 1.65 -22.78 18.95
N GLY A 561 1.45 -23.81 18.15
CA GLY A 561 1.32 -23.61 16.71
C GLY A 561 0.84 -24.84 15.96
N LYS A 562 0.59 -24.67 14.67
CA LYS A 562 0.14 -25.74 13.78
C LYS A 562 0.69 -25.57 12.38
N THR A 563 1.12 -26.70 11.82
CA THR A 563 1.47 -26.84 10.40
C THR A 563 0.21 -27.09 9.56
N GLY A 564 0.20 -26.51 8.36
CA GLY A 564 -0.75 -26.85 7.30
C GLY A 564 0.01 -27.28 6.05
N THR A 565 -0.53 -28.30 5.38
CA THR A 565 -0.03 -28.80 4.10
C THR A 565 -1.24 -29.25 3.32
N THR A 566 -1.33 -28.86 2.04
CA THR A 566 -2.35 -29.35 1.11
C THR A 566 -1.88 -30.60 0.39
N ASN A 567 -2.79 -31.30 -0.28
CA ASN A 567 -2.42 -32.41 -1.15
C ASN A 567 -1.47 -31.92 -2.25
N ASP A 568 -0.62 -32.81 -2.76
CA ASP A 568 0.42 -32.51 -3.75
C ASP A 568 1.42 -31.41 -3.35
N TYR A 569 1.50 -31.02 -2.07
CA TYR A 569 2.45 -30.01 -1.58
C TYR A 569 2.27 -28.63 -2.22
N ARG A 570 1.04 -28.20 -2.54
CA ARG A 570 0.83 -26.91 -3.23
C ARG A 570 0.99 -25.71 -2.29
N ASP A 571 0.51 -25.85 -1.06
CA ASP A 571 0.52 -24.82 -0.04
C ASP A 571 1.14 -25.36 1.25
N ALA A 572 2.08 -24.59 1.79
CA ALA A 572 2.69 -24.85 3.08
C ALA A 572 2.37 -23.70 4.03
N TRP A 573 1.87 -24.04 5.22
CA TRP A 573 1.47 -23.09 6.25
C TRP A 573 2.13 -23.38 7.57
N PHE A 574 2.38 -22.31 8.33
CA PHE A 574 2.63 -22.41 9.75
C PHE A 574 2.00 -21.22 10.46
N ILE A 575 1.06 -21.49 11.38
CA ILE A 575 0.45 -20.48 12.23
C ILE A 575 0.88 -20.79 13.66
N GLY A 576 1.59 -19.84 14.29
CA GLY A 576 2.14 -20.02 15.62
C GLY A 576 2.07 -18.75 16.44
N PHE A 577 1.98 -18.90 17.75
CA PHE A 577 1.84 -17.79 18.68
C PHE A 577 2.59 -18.01 20.00
N THR A 578 3.00 -16.89 20.55
CA THR A 578 3.39 -16.69 21.94
C THR A 578 2.25 -15.98 22.67
N PRO A 579 2.31 -15.80 24.01
CA PRO A 579 1.29 -15.01 24.72
C PRO A 579 1.15 -13.55 24.25
N SER A 580 2.16 -12.98 23.58
CA SER A 580 2.15 -11.58 23.13
C SER A 580 1.91 -11.39 21.62
N LEU A 581 2.46 -12.29 20.79
CA LEU A 581 2.43 -12.16 19.34
C LEU A 581 1.94 -13.45 18.70
N ILE A 582 1.11 -13.29 17.67
CA ILE A 582 0.72 -14.34 16.75
C ILE A 582 1.22 -14.02 15.35
N THR A 583 1.80 -15.02 14.70
CA THR A 583 2.34 -14.88 13.35
C THR A 583 1.90 -16.06 12.50
N GLY A 584 1.46 -15.77 11.28
CA GLY A 584 1.19 -16.76 10.25
C GLY A 584 2.18 -16.62 9.10
N VAL A 585 2.54 -17.76 8.53
CA VAL A 585 3.33 -17.84 7.29
C VAL A 585 2.63 -18.76 6.30
N TRP A 586 2.59 -18.32 5.05
CA TRP A 586 2.22 -19.12 3.88
C TRP A 586 3.38 -19.13 2.87
N VAL A 587 3.60 -20.28 2.23
CA VAL A 587 4.52 -20.47 1.12
C VAL A 587 3.83 -21.28 0.03
N GLY A 588 3.97 -20.85 -1.23
CA GLY A 588 3.30 -21.47 -2.37
C GLY A 588 3.68 -20.80 -3.69
N PHE A 589 3.20 -21.38 -4.78
CA PHE A 589 3.19 -20.71 -6.08
C PHE A 589 1.87 -19.95 -6.27
N ASP A 590 1.87 -18.94 -7.15
CA ASP A 590 0.61 -18.29 -7.54
C ASP A 590 -0.30 -19.25 -8.31
N GLN A 591 0.29 -20.04 -9.19
CA GLN A 591 -0.39 -21.16 -9.84
C GLN A 591 -0.50 -22.31 -8.84
N GLU A 592 -1.56 -23.11 -8.94
CA GLU A 592 -1.79 -24.27 -8.06
C GLU A 592 -0.90 -25.47 -8.44
N ILE A 593 0.41 -25.27 -8.37
CA ILE A 593 1.42 -26.28 -8.66
C ILE A 593 2.15 -26.70 -7.38
N SER A 594 2.75 -27.89 -7.41
CA SER A 594 3.47 -28.46 -6.28
C SER A 594 4.75 -27.68 -5.92
N LEU A 595 5.01 -27.47 -4.64
CA LEU A 595 6.28 -26.98 -4.08
C LEU A 595 7.43 -27.99 -4.17
N GLY A 596 7.14 -29.22 -4.60
CA GLY A 596 8.10 -30.32 -4.62
C GLY A 596 7.97 -31.24 -3.42
N LYS A 597 8.55 -32.44 -3.55
CA LYS A 597 8.42 -33.50 -2.55
C LYS A 597 8.95 -33.02 -1.20
N GLN A 598 8.18 -33.28 -0.14
CA GLN A 598 8.50 -32.97 1.26
C GLN A 598 8.48 -31.48 1.65
N GLU A 599 8.13 -30.55 0.76
CA GLU A 599 7.96 -29.14 1.11
C GLU A 599 6.59 -28.92 1.78
N VAL A 600 6.52 -29.40 3.02
CA VAL A 600 5.37 -29.31 3.93
C VAL A 600 5.45 -28.08 4.83
N GLY A 601 4.37 -27.76 5.55
CA GLY A 601 4.35 -26.64 6.51
C GLY A 601 5.54 -26.61 7.48
N GLY A 602 5.98 -27.77 7.98
CA GLY A 602 7.13 -27.87 8.90
C GLY A 602 8.52 -27.64 8.28
N ARG A 603 8.64 -27.71 6.95
CA ARG A 603 9.91 -27.57 6.21
C ARG A 603 9.99 -26.26 5.43
N ALA A 604 8.87 -25.83 4.83
CA ALA A 604 8.81 -24.63 4.01
C ALA A 604 8.40 -23.38 4.81
N ALA A 605 7.32 -23.45 5.61
CA ALA A 605 6.76 -22.27 6.29
C ALA A 605 7.28 -22.07 7.73
N ALA A 606 7.43 -23.16 8.50
CA ALA A 606 7.84 -23.08 9.90
C ALA A 606 9.23 -22.44 10.14
N PRO A 607 10.27 -22.66 9.28
CA PRO A 607 11.55 -21.95 9.42
C PRO A 607 11.42 -20.44 9.24
N ILE A 608 10.62 -19.96 8.28
CA ILE A 608 10.39 -18.52 8.08
C ILE A 608 9.77 -17.91 9.35
N TRP A 609 8.78 -18.58 9.93
CA TRP A 609 8.18 -18.16 11.20
C TRP A 609 9.23 -18.08 12.30
N LEU A 610 10.09 -19.11 12.42
CA LEU A 610 11.14 -19.17 13.42
C LEU A 610 12.15 -18.04 13.25
N TYR A 611 12.68 -17.84 12.04
CA TYR A 611 13.66 -16.79 11.74
C TYR A 611 13.14 -15.40 12.11
N PHE A 612 11.87 -15.12 11.80
CA PHE A 612 11.23 -13.87 12.18
C PHE A 612 11.05 -13.75 13.69
N MET A 613 10.47 -14.76 14.34
CA MET A 613 10.11 -14.70 15.76
C MET A 613 11.33 -14.70 16.68
N GLU A 614 12.42 -15.39 16.34
CA GLU A 614 13.69 -15.33 17.07
C GLU A 614 14.25 -13.91 17.12
N ARG A 615 14.17 -13.17 16.01
CA ARG A 615 14.69 -11.80 15.91
C ARG A 615 13.80 -10.80 16.64
N VAL A 616 12.49 -10.85 16.42
CA VAL A 616 11.52 -9.93 17.05
C VAL A 616 11.40 -10.15 18.56
N LEU A 617 11.56 -11.40 19.03
CA LEU A 617 11.44 -11.73 20.46
C LEU A 617 12.78 -11.75 21.20
N LYS A 618 13.91 -11.46 20.53
CA LYS A 618 15.26 -11.55 21.11
C LYS A 618 15.39 -10.84 22.48
N ASN A 619 14.80 -9.65 22.59
CA ASN A 619 14.84 -8.83 23.81
C ASN A 619 13.51 -8.81 24.57
N ALA A 620 12.52 -9.59 24.15
CA ALA A 620 11.22 -9.66 24.79
C ALA A 620 11.22 -10.68 25.95
N PRO A 621 10.57 -10.39 27.07
CA PRO A 621 10.50 -11.31 28.21
C PRO A 621 9.82 -12.63 27.80
N VAL A 622 10.34 -13.73 28.32
CA VAL A 622 9.72 -15.05 28.15
C VAL A 622 8.45 -15.10 28.99
N GLN A 623 7.31 -15.33 28.33
CA GLN A 623 6.00 -15.41 28.96
C GLN A 623 5.48 -16.85 28.88
N THR A 624 4.68 -17.24 29.87
CA THR A 624 3.94 -18.50 29.88
C THR A 624 2.47 -18.27 29.51
N PHE A 625 1.81 -19.29 28.96
CA PHE A 625 0.37 -19.23 28.74
C PHE A 625 -0.36 -19.27 30.09
N PRO A 626 -1.19 -18.28 30.43
CA PRO A 626 -1.92 -18.27 31.70
C PRO A 626 -2.96 -19.39 31.70
N THR A 627 -3.00 -20.17 32.79
CA THR A 627 -4.04 -21.18 33.00
C THR A 627 -5.30 -20.50 33.55
N PRO A 628 -6.45 -20.61 32.88
CA PRO A 628 -7.71 -20.07 33.39
C PRO A 628 -8.25 -20.92 34.56
N GLU A 629 -9.03 -20.29 35.43
CA GLU A 629 -9.74 -20.97 36.51
C GLU A 629 -10.69 -22.05 35.96
N GLY A 630 -10.84 -23.16 36.70
CA GLY A 630 -11.66 -24.31 36.29
C GLY A 630 -10.97 -25.30 35.34
N ILE A 631 -9.68 -25.09 35.02
CA ILE A 631 -8.83 -26.12 34.42
C ILE A 631 -8.16 -26.93 35.52
N VAL A 632 -8.25 -28.25 35.41
CA VAL A 632 -7.54 -29.21 36.26
C VAL A 632 -6.55 -30.02 35.42
N PHE A 633 -5.41 -30.37 36.01
CA PHE A 633 -4.42 -31.23 35.37
C PHE A 633 -4.47 -32.62 36.00
N VAL A 634 -4.77 -33.63 35.18
CA VAL A 634 -4.83 -35.04 35.60
C VAL A 634 -3.71 -35.79 34.88
N ARG A 635 -3.04 -36.68 35.60
CA ARG A 635 -2.02 -37.56 35.01
C ARG A 635 -2.73 -38.69 34.26
N VAL A 636 -2.41 -38.84 32.98
CA VAL A 636 -3.02 -39.85 32.10
C VAL A 636 -1.97 -40.60 31.29
N ASP A 637 -2.28 -41.82 30.86
CA ASP A 637 -1.54 -42.49 29.80
C ASP A 637 -1.89 -41.81 28.45
N PRO A 638 -0.91 -41.26 27.71
CA PRO A 638 -1.16 -40.53 26.46
C PRO A 638 -1.76 -41.39 25.34
N LYS A 639 -1.60 -42.72 25.38
CA LYS A 639 -2.12 -43.67 24.39
C LYS A 639 -3.58 -44.03 24.67
N THR A 640 -3.92 -44.27 25.94
CA THR A 640 -5.26 -44.75 26.32
C THR A 640 -6.19 -43.62 26.79
N GLY A 641 -5.63 -42.50 27.28
CA GLY A 641 -6.40 -41.40 27.88
C GLY A 641 -6.90 -41.68 29.29
N ILE A 642 -6.55 -42.82 29.89
CA ILE A 642 -7.03 -43.25 31.20
C ILE A 642 -6.18 -42.60 32.31
N PRO A 643 -6.79 -42.12 33.41
CA PRO A 643 -6.06 -41.65 34.59
C PRO A 643 -5.08 -42.69 35.11
N SER A 644 -3.90 -42.24 35.52
CA SER A 644 -2.89 -43.11 36.14
C SER A 644 -2.38 -42.48 37.43
N SER A 645 -2.51 -43.22 38.54
CA SER A 645 -1.95 -42.88 39.85
C SER A 645 -0.44 -43.14 39.90
N ASP A 646 0.06 -44.07 39.08
CA ASP A 646 1.45 -44.47 39.07
C ASP A 646 2.32 -43.44 38.35
N ALA A 647 3.46 -43.11 38.97
CA ALA A 647 4.48 -42.22 38.39
C ALA A 647 5.39 -42.96 37.39
N GLU A 648 4.98 -44.11 36.87
CA GLU A 648 5.77 -44.89 35.91
C GLU A 648 6.09 -44.08 34.64
N SER A 649 7.22 -44.42 34.01
CA SER A 649 7.73 -43.72 32.84
C SER A 649 6.72 -43.78 31.68
N GLY A 650 6.20 -42.62 31.26
CA GLY A 650 5.38 -42.50 30.04
C GLY A 650 4.04 -41.80 30.21
N THR A 651 3.63 -41.45 31.44
CA THR A 651 2.42 -40.65 31.67
C THR A 651 2.65 -39.16 31.38
N ILE A 652 1.57 -38.44 31.05
CA ILE A 652 1.58 -36.99 30.82
C ILE A 652 0.57 -36.29 31.71
N TYR A 653 0.79 -35.00 32.00
CA TYR A 653 -0.24 -34.14 32.54
C TYR A 653 -1.15 -33.67 31.40
N GLU A 654 -2.42 -34.00 31.50
CA GLU A 654 -3.45 -33.57 30.56
C GLU A 654 -4.40 -32.58 31.23
N CYS A 655 -4.88 -31.59 30.46
CA CYS A 655 -5.80 -30.58 30.96
C CYS A 655 -7.27 -30.95 30.70
N PHE A 656 -8.10 -30.80 31.71
CA PHE A 656 -9.55 -31.04 31.64
C PHE A 656 -10.31 -29.86 32.24
N LEU A 657 -11.58 -29.73 31.84
CA LEU A 657 -12.53 -28.98 32.65
C LEU A 657 -12.79 -29.75 33.94
N GLU A 658 -12.97 -29.04 35.06
CA GLU A 658 -13.20 -29.65 36.38
C GLU A 658 -14.31 -30.69 36.40
N ASN A 659 -15.37 -30.48 35.61
CA ASN A 659 -16.54 -31.36 35.47
C ASN A 659 -16.42 -32.40 34.33
N ALA A 660 -15.30 -32.45 33.61
CA ALA A 660 -15.09 -33.33 32.45
C ALA A 660 -13.81 -34.19 32.57
N GLN A 661 -13.44 -34.51 33.82
CA GLN A 661 -12.31 -35.39 34.10
C GLN A 661 -12.62 -36.83 33.65
N PRO A 662 -11.64 -37.56 33.11
CA PRO A 662 -11.82 -38.97 32.79
C PRO A 662 -11.96 -39.76 34.11
N SER A 663 -12.99 -40.60 34.20
CA SER A 663 -13.19 -41.48 35.36
C SER A 663 -12.36 -42.75 35.20
N GLU A 664 -11.89 -43.38 36.30
CA GLU A 664 -11.25 -44.72 36.24
C GLU A 664 -12.14 -45.78 35.57
N LYS A 665 -13.46 -45.56 35.54
CA LYS A 665 -14.46 -46.42 34.87
C LYS A 665 -14.64 -46.14 33.38
N SER A 666 -13.85 -45.27 32.75
CA SER A 666 -13.83 -45.14 31.29
C SER A 666 -13.23 -46.44 30.74
N ARG A 667 -14.11 -47.41 30.48
CA ARG A 667 -13.82 -48.79 30.09
C ARG A 667 -12.72 -48.83 29.02
N ASP A 668 -11.72 -49.68 29.25
CA ASP A 668 -10.70 -49.97 28.26
C ASP A 668 -11.40 -50.48 26.99
N PRO A 669 -11.24 -49.82 25.82
CA PRO A 669 -11.81 -50.31 24.55
C PRO A 669 -11.34 -51.73 24.18
N ARG A 670 -10.31 -52.27 24.84
CA ARG A 670 -9.86 -53.66 24.70
C ARG A 670 -10.76 -54.65 25.43
N GLU A 671 -11.45 -54.26 26.50
CA GLU A 671 -12.38 -55.12 27.25
C GLU A 671 -13.68 -55.39 26.47
N GLU A 672 -14.10 -54.48 25.59
CA GLU A 672 -15.26 -54.70 24.70
C GLU A 672 -15.08 -55.90 23.76
N LYS A 673 -13.83 -56.32 23.50
CA LYS A 673 -13.58 -57.52 22.70
C LYS A 673 -13.76 -58.82 23.48
N GLU A 674 -13.67 -58.83 24.81
CA GLU A 674 -13.87 -60.08 25.56
C GLU A 674 -15.36 -60.39 25.81
N ASP A 675 -16.21 -59.37 25.94
CA ASP A 675 -17.66 -59.57 26.13
C ASP A 675 -18.42 -59.89 24.83
N LEU A 676 -17.84 -59.59 23.65
CA LEU A 676 -18.42 -59.99 22.35
C LEU A 676 -18.14 -61.45 21.96
N PHE A 677 -17.28 -62.15 22.71
CA PHE A 677 -16.94 -63.56 22.51
C PHE A 677 -17.30 -64.45 23.72
N ARG A 678 -18.16 -63.97 24.63
CA ARG A 678 -18.73 -64.78 25.73
C ARG A 678 -20.20 -65.10 25.53
#